data_AF-I0K242-F1
#
_entry.id   AF-I0K242-F1
#
_cell.length_a   1.000
_cell.length_b   1.000
_cell.length_c   1.000
_cell.angle_alpha   90.00
_cell.angle_beta   90.00
_cell.angle_gamma   90.00
#
_symmetry.space_group_name_H-M   'P 1'
#
loop_
_entity.id
_entity.type
_entity.pdbx_description
1 polymer ?
#
loop_
_entity_poly.entity_id
_entity_poly.type
_entity_poly.pdbx_seq_one_letter_code
_entity_poly.pdbx_strand_id
1 'polypeptide(L)'
;MKSRLFFACWLLTLLFLSQLPTQAQDTTSILSPESGQQIPDTLLFRIQKAQSIITEVKAAGRRGYGVARIRAGLVEVQANVTPIQDDIKRQDANVDAKSLANYRLILNDAQTKLGAWQTSLSKANNDLQSQLNQLLTLSSDSLLVVAGNDTTEKKLYSDQLVGLKLQLQEAGVRTTAQLDTVSRLLANVSGTSLLVNDLQTTLNEQAQQSVVDVFQQEAPFLWNAPTPTTADESKTLIRSTYQGQQKILTYFLASTWDNRFLLYLLTAGFFVWVFTNYRKARELSIDPDSDTLHPVPVVASLIVLLNLIPLFEPGSPSFYIELTQFLLLLVLTVYLWRRIPKPDLRLWLINGGLYVLLIVTNSLLNGSLWSRVWLIILNLSFLYTGYLYAKHLHFSSVSIRIIRPVTRLYFVLHLLAIVLNLIGRISLAKTFSITAVVALVQITGLVVFIEIVLEALELQIRISACSKGLFSRVNVSHSRAFVKKALILLAVGLWLMVFFINLGIDNDVFRFVGGILSKPRTFGSVTFSLSNILSFSIIIYLSSLLQRNIGLFFGESQLPPTDGQVDQVSSILALIRLVIIVGGVLLAVVASGISIDKFTVVLGALSVGIGLGMQTIVSNFVSGIILIFEKPFRIGDYIELADRKGRILDIGIRSSRMLTGQGSEVIIPNGDLLSNRLVNWSSRGTYLKTEFTLKVGIDTSVDSLRAIIQEEASQLGESMQTPDIMVNSIGGDAIELKVVIWIKSISSEASLKSELLQRLVTRFNDAGIKLL
;
A
#
# COMPACT_ATOMS: atom_id res chain seq x y z
N MET A 1 21.62 9.95 -8.23
CA MET A 1 20.82 8.88 -8.87
C MET A 1 20.77 7.56 -8.08
N LYS A 2 21.80 7.19 -7.30
CA LYS A 2 21.89 5.88 -6.63
C LYS A 2 20.88 5.62 -5.48
N SER A 3 20.33 6.63 -4.80
CA SER A 3 19.31 6.40 -3.75
C SER A 3 17.86 6.28 -4.25
N ARG A 4 17.60 6.65 -5.51
CA ARG A 4 16.22 6.71 -6.06
C ARG A 4 15.77 5.40 -6.70
N LEU A 5 16.70 4.58 -7.21
CA LEU A 5 16.38 3.23 -7.68
C LEU A 5 16.18 2.25 -6.52
N PHE A 6 16.91 2.45 -5.41
CA PHE A 6 16.80 1.59 -4.23
C PHE A 6 15.41 1.69 -3.60
N PHE A 7 14.83 2.90 -3.52
CA PHE A 7 13.49 3.10 -2.96
C PHE A 7 12.37 2.52 -3.85
N ALA A 8 12.51 2.59 -5.18
CA ALA A 8 11.54 2.01 -6.11
C ALA A 8 11.62 0.47 -6.16
N CYS A 9 12.81 -0.10 -6.02
CA CYS A 9 13.01 -1.56 -5.96
C CYS A 9 12.60 -2.14 -4.59
N TRP A 10 12.75 -1.36 -3.51
CA TRP A 10 12.31 -1.73 -2.17
C TRP A 10 10.78 -1.70 -2.01
N LEU A 11 10.08 -0.78 -2.70
CA LEU A 11 8.62 -0.74 -2.71
C LEU A 11 8.00 -1.92 -3.50
N LEU A 12 8.67 -2.36 -4.58
CA LEU A 12 8.25 -3.51 -5.39
C LEU A 12 8.50 -4.87 -4.70
N THR A 13 9.51 -4.96 -3.84
CA THR A 13 9.79 -6.17 -3.05
C THR A 13 8.86 -6.29 -1.84
N LEU A 14 8.42 -5.18 -1.24
CA LEU A 14 7.40 -5.18 -0.17
C LEU A 14 5.98 -5.56 -0.66
N LEU A 15 5.66 -5.33 -1.94
CA LEU A 15 4.41 -5.74 -2.57
C LEU A 15 4.37 -7.22 -3.00
N PHE A 16 5.54 -7.87 -3.13
CA PHE A 16 5.64 -9.28 -3.49
C PHE A 16 5.77 -10.24 -2.29
N LEU A 17 5.96 -9.71 -1.07
CA LEU A 17 6.20 -10.52 0.14
C LEU A 17 4.97 -10.72 1.04
N SER A 18 3.78 -10.25 0.65
CA SER A 18 2.58 -10.29 1.52
C SER A 18 1.46 -11.22 1.06
N GLN A 19 1.64 -12.04 0.02
CA GLN A 19 0.63 -13.02 -0.40
C GLN A 19 1.25 -14.33 -0.88
N LEU A 20 1.61 -15.19 0.07
CA LEU A 20 1.65 -16.64 -0.15
C LEU A 20 1.01 -17.33 1.06
N PRO A 21 -0.19 -17.91 0.94
CA PRO A 21 -0.62 -18.92 1.89
C PRO A 21 0.24 -20.16 1.65
N THR A 22 1.14 -20.48 2.57
CA THR A 22 1.74 -21.82 2.63
C THR A 22 0.67 -22.80 3.10
N GLN A 23 -0.19 -23.24 2.18
CA GLN A 23 -0.83 -24.54 2.31
C GLN A 23 0.25 -25.57 1.96
N ALA A 24 0.89 -26.10 3.00
CA ALA A 24 1.54 -27.40 2.88
C ALA A 24 0.43 -28.43 2.64
N GLN A 25 0.20 -28.78 1.37
CA GLN A 25 -0.40 -30.05 1.04
C GLN A 25 0.63 -31.11 1.42
N ASP A 26 0.43 -31.75 2.57
CA ASP A 26 1.01 -33.06 2.85
C ASP A 26 0.37 -34.07 1.88
N THR A 27 0.86 -34.11 0.65
CA THR A 27 0.74 -35.28 -0.21
C THR A 27 1.81 -36.27 0.23
N THR A 28 1.59 -36.91 1.39
CA THR A 28 2.17 -38.24 1.60
C THR A 28 1.54 -39.16 0.58
N SER A 29 2.33 -39.50 -0.43
CA SER A 29 2.07 -40.62 -1.33
C SER A 29 1.68 -41.85 -0.51
N ILE A 30 0.51 -42.39 -0.82
CA ILE A 30 0.13 -43.73 -0.41
C ILE A 30 1.08 -44.67 -1.17
N LEU A 31 2.20 -45.01 -0.53
CA LEU A 31 2.97 -46.19 -0.89
C LEU A 31 2.06 -47.40 -0.61
N SER A 32 1.76 -48.13 -1.68
CA SER A 32 1.17 -49.47 -1.59
C SER A 32 1.98 -50.31 -0.61
N PRO A 33 1.36 -51.01 0.36
CA PRO A 33 2.10 -51.83 1.30
C PRO A 33 2.55 -53.11 0.59
N GLU A 34 3.74 -53.08 0.00
CA GLU A 34 4.49 -54.31 -0.24
C GLU A 34 5.05 -54.81 1.09
N SER A 35 4.63 -56.02 1.47
CA SER A 35 5.22 -56.88 2.49
C SER A 35 5.20 -56.41 3.96
N GLY A 36 4.16 -56.82 4.69
CA GLY A 36 4.34 -57.78 5.79
C GLY A 36 5.22 -57.45 7.00
N GLN A 37 5.60 -56.20 7.29
CA GLN A 37 6.16 -55.85 8.61
C GLN A 37 5.08 -55.27 9.53
N GLN A 38 4.46 -56.15 10.33
CA GLN A 38 3.78 -55.72 11.55
C GLN A 38 4.83 -55.04 12.44
N ILE A 39 4.69 -53.73 12.64
CA ILE A 39 5.46 -52.99 13.66
C ILE A 39 5.26 -53.76 14.98
N PRO A 40 6.33 -54.21 15.67
CA PRO A 40 6.18 -55.06 16.82
C PRO A 40 5.46 -54.28 17.92
N ASP A 41 4.31 -54.83 18.36
CA ASP A 41 3.42 -54.25 19.37
C ASP A 41 4.02 -54.36 20.79
N THR A 42 5.21 -53.79 20.96
CA THR A 42 6.01 -53.89 22.17
C THR A 42 5.55 -52.88 23.22
N LEU A 43 5.70 -53.25 24.49
CA LEU A 43 5.40 -52.39 25.62
C LEU A 43 6.18 -51.07 25.55
N LEU A 44 7.45 -51.12 25.14
CA LEU A 44 8.31 -49.92 24.99
C LEU A 44 7.77 -48.94 23.94
N PHE A 45 7.32 -49.44 22.78
CA PHE A 45 6.75 -48.59 21.74
C PHE A 45 5.45 -47.91 22.22
N ARG A 46 4.60 -48.63 22.98
CA ARG A 46 3.39 -48.06 23.59
C ARG A 46 3.71 -47.00 24.65
N ILE A 47 4.73 -47.22 25.48
CA ILE A 47 5.23 -46.23 26.45
C ILE A 47 5.71 -44.96 25.73
N GLN A 48 6.52 -45.10 24.67
CA GLN A 48 7.00 -43.95 23.88
C GLN A 48 5.86 -43.19 23.21
N LYS A 49 4.89 -43.90 22.63
CA LYS A 49 3.70 -43.30 22.03
C LYS A 49 2.86 -42.54 23.06
N ALA A 50 2.65 -43.11 24.24
CA ALA A 50 1.94 -42.45 25.33
C ALA A 50 2.68 -41.20 25.82
N GLN A 51 4.01 -41.26 25.96
CA GLN A 51 4.83 -40.09 26.33
C GLN A 51 4.79 -38.98 25.28
N SER A 52 4.80 -39.33 23.99
CA SER A 52 4.66 -38.37 22.88
C SER A 52 3.32 -37.64 22.97
N ILE A 53 2.21 -38.38 23.12
CA ILE A 53 0.86 -37.82 23.24
C ILE A 53 0.74 -36.93 24.48
N ILE A 54 1.25 -37.37 25.63
CA ILE A 54 1.26 -36.55 26.86
C ILE A 54 2.05 -35.25 26.64
N THR A 55 3.17 -35.31 25.93
CA THR A 55 4.01 -34.15 25.64
C THR A 55 3.29 -33.18 24.70
N GLU A 56 2.63 -33.69 23.67
CA GLU A 56 1.82 -32.90 22.74
C GLU A 56 0.64 -32.23 23.45
N VAL A 57 -0.10 -32.97 24.28
CA VAL A 57 -1.20 -32.42 25.09
C VAL A 57 -0.70 -31.35 26.05
N LYS A 58 0.43 -31.58 26.74
CA LYS A 58 1.05 -30.58 27.62
C LYS A 58 1.48 -29.34 26.85
N ALA A 59 2.02 -29.49 25.64
CA ALA A 59 2.41 -28.37 24.78
C ALA A 59 1.21 -27.57 24.28
N ALA A 60 0.12 -28.25 23.88
CA ALA A 60 -1.12 -27.62 23.47
C ALA A 60 -1.78 -26.85 24.62
N GLY A 61 -1.85 -27.45 25.81
CA GLY A 61 -2.43 -26.84 27.01
C GLY A 61 -1.70 -25.57 27.48
N ARG A 62 -0.41 -25.39 27.16
CA ARG A 62 0.36 -24.16 27.45
C ARG A 62 -0.06 -22.96 26.61
N ARG A 63 -0.72 -23.16 25.46
CA ARG A 63 -1.16 -22.06 24.58
C ARG A 63 -2.39 -21.31 25.12
N GLY A 64 -3.05 -21.82 26.17
CA GLY A 64 -4.08 -21.11 26.95
C GLY A 64 -5.38 -20.77 26.20
N TYR A 65 -5.54 -21.21 24.94
CA TYR A 65 -6.71 -21.04 24.07
C TYR A 65 -7.32 -19.62 24.02
N GLY A 66 -6.56 -18.60 24.38
CA GLY A 66 -7.03 -17.21 24.45
C GLY A 66 -8.10 -16.93 25.51
N VAL A 67 -8.34 -17.84 26.46
CA VAL A 67 -9.48 -17.79 27.41
C VAL A 67 -9.53 -16.48 28.21
N ALA A 68 -8.38 -16.00 28.71
CA ALA A 68 -8.33 -14.77 29.50
C ALA A 68 -8.73 -13.53 28.69
N ARG A 69 -8.24 -13.43 27.44
CA ARG A 69 -8.57 -12.33 26.52
C ARG A 69 -10.06 -12.34 26.16
N ILE A 70 -10.61 -13.53 25.84
CA ILE A 70 -12.02 -13.66 25.49
C ILE A 70 -12.91 -13.35 26.70
N ARG A 71 -12.54 -13.79 27.91
CA ARG A 71 -13.28 -13.46 29.13
C ARG A 71 -13.33 -11.96 29.41
N ALA A 72 -12.19 -11.27 29.30
CA ALA A 72 -12.14 -9.82 29.47
C ALA A 72 -12.98 -9.09 28.41
N GLY A 73 -12.85 -9.48 27.15
CA GLY A 73 -13.65 -8.92 26.05
C GLY A 73 -15.16 -9.19 26.19
N LEU A 74 -15.55 -10.36 26.72
CA LEU A 74 -16.95 -10.68 26.94
C LEU A 74 -17.60 -9.75 27.98
N VAL A 75 -16.88 -9.45 29.08
CA VAL A 75 -17.36 -8.49 30.10
C VAL A 75 -17.56 -7.11 29.48
N GLU A 76 -16.63 -6.67 28.62
CA GLU A 76 -16.74 -5.40 27.90
C GLU A 76 -17.95 -5.37 26.95
N VAL A 77 -18.15 -6.43 26.16
CA VAL A 77 -19.32 -6.55 25.27
C VAL A 77 -20.61 -6.51 26.07
N GLN A 78 -20.71 -7.25 27.16
CA GLN A 78 -21.89 -7.24 28.03
C GLN A 78 -22.16 -5.85 28.60
N ALA A 79 -21.13 -5.16 29.10
CA ALA A 79 -21.26 -3.80 29.63
C ALA A 79 -21.76 -2.78 28.58
N ASN A 80 -21.43 -2.98 27.31
CA ASN A 80 -21.90 -2.13 26.20
C ASN A 80 -23.32 -2.48 25.72
N VAL A 81 -23.72 -3.74 25.84
CA VAL A 81 -25.04 -4.24 25.36
C VAL A 81 -26.14 -4.06 26.40
N THR A 82 -25.85 -4.18 27.71
CA THR A 82 -26.85 -4.04 28.78
C THR A 82 -27.64 -2.72 28.73
N PRO A 83 -27.03 -1.54 28.53
CA PRO A 83 -27.78 -0.29 28.41
C PRO A 83 -28.75 -0.28 27.22
N ILE A 84 -28.37 -0.90 26.10
CA ILE A 84 -29.21 -1.00 24.90
C ILE A 84 -30.42 -1.89 25.20
N GLN A 85 -30.19 -3.01 25.89
CA GLN A 85 -31.26 -3.89 26.32
C GLN A 85 -32.23 -3.19 27.27
N ASP A 86 -31.72 -2.40 28.22
CA ASP A 86 -32.55 -1.64 29.16
C ASP A 86 -33.37 -0.56 28.45
N ASP A 87 -32.76 0.15 27.49
CA ASP A 87 -33.45 1.19 26.72
C ASP A 87 -34.56 0.61 25.84
N ILE A 88 -34.32 -0.55 25.20
CA ILE A 88 -35.35 -1.24 24.38
C ILE A 88 -36.47 -1.81 25.26
N LYS A 89 -36.15 -2.36 26.44
CA LYS A 89 -37.14 -2.95 27.36
C LYS A 89 -38.06 -1.91 27.99
N ARG A 90 -37.63 -0.66 28.15
CA ARG A 90 -38.43 0.36 28.83
C ARG A 90 -39.72 0.73 28.09
N GLN A 91 -39.92 0.33 26.83
CA GLN A 91 -41.13 0.56 25.98
C GLN A 91 -41.62 2.02 25.84
N ASP A 92 -41.16 2.93 26.69
CA ASP A 92 -41.46 4.34 26.74
C ASP A 92 -40.33 5.14 26.09
N ALA A 93 -40.39 5.19 24.77
CA ALA A 93 -40.02 6.35 23.96
C ALA A 93 -39.99 5.88 22.52
N ASN A 94 -40.58 6.66 21.63
CA ASN A 94 -40.20 6.66 20.22
C ASN A 94 -38.68 6.91 20.16
N VAL A 95 -37.88 5.84 20.15
CA VAL A 95 -36.43 5.90 20.03
C VAL A 95 -36.17 6.53 18.67
N ASP A 96 -35.61 7.75 18.68
CA ASP A 96 -35.31 8.51 17.47
C ASP A 96 -34.56 7.62 16.46
N ALA A 97 -34.88 7.75 15.17
CA ALA A 97 -34.29 6.95 14.09
C ALA A 97 -32.75 7.02 14.11
N LYS A 98 -32.20 8.14 14.58
CA LYS A 98 -30.76 8.35 14.78
C LYS A 98 -30.17 7.50 15.92
N SER A 99 -30.91 7.29 17.01
CA SER A 99 -30.49 6.44 18.14
C SER A 99 -30.53 4.95 17.77
N LEU A 100 -31.51 4.52 16.96
CA LEU A 100 -31.58 3.15 16.43
C LEU A 100 -30.36 2.80 15.56
N ALA A 101 -29.90 3.74 14.74
CA ALA A 101 -28.68 3.57 13.93
C ALA A 101 -27.43 3.37 14.81
N ASN A 102 -27.36 4.07 15.94
CA ASN A 102 -26.22 3.98 16.87
C ASN A 102 -26.19 2.63 17.62
N TYR A 103 -27.35 2.14 18.07
CA TYR A 103 -27.42 0.83 18.72
C TYR A 103 -27.03 -0.31 17.77
N ARG A 104 -27.42 -0.22 16.50
CA ARG A 104 -27.00 -1.18 15.47
C ARG A 104 -25.48 -1.26 15.32
N LEU A 105 -24.78 -0.14 15.41
CA LEU A 105 -23.31 -0.12 15.32
C LEU A 105 -22.67 -0.94 16.45
N ILE A 106 -23.09 -0.69 17.70
CA ILE A 106 -22.58 -1.40 18.88
C ILE A 106 -22.89 -2.90 18.79
N LEU A 107 -24.13 -3.25 18.40
CA LEU A 107 -24.55 -4.64 18.30
C LEU A 107 -23.86 -5.39 17.15
N ASN A 108 -23.61 -4.73 16.01
CA ASN A 108 -22.87 -5.34 14.89
C ASN A 108 -21.41 -5.65 15.26
N ASP A 109 -20.74 -4.73 15.95
CA ASP A 109 -19.38 -4.97 16.44
C ASP A 109 -19.36 -6.08 17.51
N ALA A 110 -20.31 -6.05 18.45
CA ALA A 110 -20.50 -7.11 19.43
C ALA A 110 -20.69 -8.48 18.75
N GLN A 111 -21.57 -8.57 17.74
CA GLN A 111 -21.83 -9.81 17.02
C GLN A 111 -20.61 -10.33 16.27
N THR A 112 -19.82 -9.43 15.68
CA THR A 112 -18.56 -9.77 15.00
C THR A 112 -17.55 -10.36 15.97
N LYS A 113 -17.34 -9.70 17.13
CA LYS A 113 -16.45 -10.18 18.19
C LYS A 113 -16.91 -11.52 18.77
N LEU A 114 -18.20 -11.65 19.10
CA LEU A 114 -18.80 -12.85 19.65
C LEU A 114 -18.71 -14.02 18.67
N GLY A 115 -18.96 -13.82 17.37
CA GLY A 115 -18.84 -14.86 16.34
C GLY A 115 -17.40 -15.36 16.17
N ALA A 116 -16.41 -14.47 16.21
CA ALA A 116 -15.00 -14.84 16.18
C ALA A 116 -14.61 -15.65 17.44
N TRP A 117 -15.05 -15.21 18.62
CA TRP A 117 -14.79 -15.93 19.88
C TRP A 117 -15.50 -17.28 19.93
N GLN A 118 -16.74 -17.38 19.45
CA GLN A 118 -17.49 -18.62 19.37
C GLN A 118 -16.79 -19.63 18.46
N THR A 119 -16.31 -19.20 17.30
CA THR A 119 -15.54 -20.04 16.38
C THR A 119 -14.25 -20.54 17.03
N SER A 120 -13.51 -19.64 17.68
CA SER A 120 -12.25 -19.97 18.37
C SER A 120 -12.46 -20.92 19.55
N LEU A 121 -13.49 -20.69 20.37
CA LEU A 121 -13.80 -21.52 21.54
C LEU A 121 -14.40 -22.86 21.13
N SER A 122 -15.20 -22.92 20.06
CA SER A 122 -15.72 -24.17 19.51
C SER A 122 -14.58 -25.06 19.01
N LYS A 123 -13.61 -24.48 18.28
CA LYS A 123 -12.40 -25.19 17.87
C LYS A 123 -11.60 -25.69 19.08
N ALA A 124 -11.35 -24.82 20.06
CA ALA A 124 -10.65 -25.20 21.30
C ALA A 124 -11.35 -26.32 22.06
N ASN A 125 -12.68 -26.27 22.15
CA ASN A 125 -13.50 -27.30 22.78
C ASN A 125 -13.35 -28.66 22.08
N ASN A 126 -13.42 -28.67 20.74
CA ASN A 126 -13.25 -29.89 19.94
C ASN A 126 -11.83 -30.46 20.06
N ASP A 127 -10.80 -29.61 20.04
CA ASP A 127 -9.41 -30.01 20.21
C ASP A 127 -9.19 -30.65 21.60
N LEU A 128 -9.71 -30.04 22.66
CA LEU A 128 -9.62 -30.55 24.04
C LEU A 128 -10.39 -31.86 24.24
N GLN A 129 -11.57 -32.00 23.63
CA GLN A 129 -12.32 -33.26 23.63
C GLN A 129 -11.56 -34.37 22.92
N SER A 130 -10.96 -34.08 21.77
CA SER A 130 -10.12 -35.03 21.03
C SER A 130 -8.91 -35.49 21.87
N GLN A 131 -8.21 -34.55 22.52
CA GLN A 131 -7.09 -34.85 23.42
C GLN A 131 -7.52 -35.68 24.63
N LEU A 132 -8.66 -35.35 25.24
CA LEU A 132 -9.20 -36.12 26.36
C LEU A 132 -9.53 -37.55 25.93
N ASN A 133 -10.15 -37.74 24.76
CA ASN A 133 -10.45 -39.06 24.21
C ASN A 133 -9.18 -39.88 23.95
N GLN A 134 -8.11 -39.26 23.43
CA GLN A 134 -6.82 -39.92 23.27
C GLN A 134 -6.21 -40.35 24.61
N LEU A 135 -6.25 -39.48 25.63
CA LEU A 135 -5.76 -39.80 26.97
C LEU A 135 -6.58 -40.92 27.64
N LEU A 136 -7.91 -40.91 27.47
CA LEU A 136 -8.79 -41.96 27.98
C LEU A 136 -8.49 -43.31 27.31
N THR A 137 -8.27 -43.30 25.99
CA THR A 137 -7.91 -44.50 25.22
C THR A 137 -6.56 -45.07 25.68
N LEU A 138 -5.58 -44.21 25.97
CA LEU A 138 -4.29 -44.64 26.53
C LEU A 138 -4.42 -45.15 27.96
N SER A 139 -5.27 -44.52 28.77
CA SER A 139 -5.51 -44.93 30.16
C SER A 139 -6.25 -46.26 30.28
N SER A 140 -7.05 -46.64 29.28
CA SER A 140 -7.79 -47.91 29.23
C SER A 140 -7.04 -49.03 28.49
N ASP A 141 -5.83 -48.75 27.96
CA ASP A 141 -5.00 -49.74 27.28
C ASP A 141 -4.51 -50.81 28.28
N SER A 142 -4.99 -52.05 28.10
CA SER A 142 -4.71 -53.18 28.99
C SER A 142 -3.22 -53.52 29.11
N LEU A 143 -2.39 -53.16 28.12
CA LEU A 143 -0.94 -53.36 28.17
C LEU A 143 -0.24 -52.33 29.05
N LEU A 144 -0.83 -51.13 29.21
CA LEU A 144 -0.33 -50.06 30.08
C LEU A 144 -0.89 -50.14 31.52
N VAL A 145 -1.88 -51.00 31.76
CA VAL A 145 -2.43 -51.25 33.10
C VAL A 145 -1.48 -52.12 33.93
N VAL A 146 -1.06 -51.58 35.08
CA VAL A 146 -0.12 -52.20 36.04
C VAL A 146 -0.72 -53.44 36.72
N ALA A 147 -2.04 -53.55 36.82
CA ALA A 147 -2.72 -54.56 37.65
C ALA A 147 -3.09 -55.88 36.94
N GLY A 148 -2.50 -56.21 35.78
CA GLY A 148 -2.86 -57.42 35.02
C GLY A 148 -1.65 -58.18 34.45
N ASN A 149 -1.56 -59.47 34.80
CA ASN A 149 -0.56 -60.50 34.46
C ASN A 149 0.92 -60.04 34.35
N ASP A 150 1.72 -60.49 35.31
CA ASP A 150 3.17 -60.29 35.46
C ASP A 150 3.96 -60.87 34.27
N THR A 151 4.21 -60.08 33.23
CA THR A 151 5.22 -60.40 32.21
C THR A 151 6.59 -59.84 32.63
N THR A 152 7.67 -60.51 32.24
CA THR A 152 9.06 -60.08 32.52
C THR A 152 9.33 -58.64 32.05
N GLU A 153 8.71 -58.23 30.94
CA GLU A 153 8.78 -56.85 30.41
C GLU A 153 8.07 -55.83 31.31
N LYS A 154 6.89 -56.16 31.87
CA LYS A 154 6.19 -55.26 32.80
C LYS A 154 6.98 -55.04 34.09
N LYS A 155 7.74 -56.04 34.56
CA LYS A 155 8.65 -55.91 35.70
C LYS A 155 9.83 -54.97 35.39
N LEU A 156 10.43 -55.10 34.21
CA LEU A 156 11.54 -54.25 33.76
C LEU A 156 11.16 -52.76 33.67
N TYR A 157 9.93 -52.45 33.25
CA TYR A 157 9.45 -51.08 33.05
C TYR A 157 8.46 -50.60 34.14
N SER A 158 8.37 -51.30 35.27
CA SER A 158 7.37 -51.04 36.32
C SER A 158 7.38 -49.59 36.82
N ASP A 159 8.55 -49.02 37.14
CA ASP A 159 8.69 -47.63 37.56
C ASP A 159 8.25 -46.63 36.47
N GLN A 160 8.55 -46.92 35.21
CA GLN A 160 8.16 -46.09 34.07
C GLN A 160 6.65 -46.13 33.84
N LEU A 161 6.02 -47.29 34.03
CA LEU A 161 4.56 -47.47 33.92
C LEU A 161 3.81 -46.73 35.04
N VAL A 162 4.32 -46.77 36.28
CA VAL A 162 3.76 -46.01 37.41
C VAL A 162 3.88 -44.50 37.14
N GLY A 163 5.05 -44.03 36.70
CA GLY A 163 5.27 -42.63 36.33
C GLY A 163 4.39 -42.18 35.17
N LEU A 164 4.22 -43.02 34.15
CA LEU A 164 3.36 -42.76 33.00
C LEU A 164 1.89 -42.64 33.41
N LYS A 165 1.40 -43.54 34.27
CA LYS A 165 0.03 -43.49 34.80
C LYS A 165 -0.25 -42.18 35.54
N LEU A 166 0.69 -41.74 36.38
CA LEU A 166 0.57 -40.47 37.11
C LEU A 166 0.55 -39.28 36.15
N GLN A 167 1.42 -39.28 35.13
CA GLN A 167 1.43 -38.23 34.10
C GLN A 167 0.17 -38.21 33.23
N LEU A 168 -0.40 -39.38 32.90
CA LEU A 168 -1.68 -39.50 32.19
C LEU A 168 -2.84 -38.96 33.02
N GLN A 169 -2.87 -39.29 34.33
CA GLN A 169 -3.89 -38.79 35.24
C GLN A 169 -3.79 -37.27 35.41
N GLU A 170 -2.59 -36.73 35.60
CA GLU A 170 -2.36 -35.28 35.68
C GLU A 170 -2.76 -34.57 34.38
N ALA A 171 -2.38 -35.13 33.22
CA ALA A 171 -2.76 -34.60 31.92
C ALA A 171 -4.28 -34.62 31.75
N GLY A 172 -4.94 -35.72 32.09
CA GLY A 172 -6.39 -35.87 32.05
C GLY A 172 -7.10 -34.82 32.91
N VAL A 173 -6.73 -34.71 34.18
CA VAL A 173 -7.32 -33.72 35.11
C VAL A 173 -7.16 -32.29 34.57
N ARG A 174 -5.97 -31.94 34.06
CA ARG A 174 -5.72 -30.60 33.48
C ARG A 174 -6.54 -30.37 32.22
N THR A 175 -6.57 -31.32 31.30
CA THR A 175 -7.35 -31.23 30.05
C THR A 175 -8.84 -31.12 30.35
N THR A 176 -9.37 -31.90 31.30
CA THR A 176 -10.77 -31.79 31.75
C THR A 176 -11.08 -30.43 32.36
N ALA A 177 -10.20 -29.87 33.21
CA ALA A 177 -10.38 -28.54 33.79
C ALA A 177 -10.34 -27.43 32.73
N GLN A 178 -9.46 -27.55 31.73
CA GLN A 178 -9.41 -26.63 30.59
C GLN A 178 -10.66 -26.75 29.72
N LEU A 179 -11.13 -27.98 29.46
CA LEU A 179 -12.36 -28.24 28.73
C LEU A 179 -13.56 -27.60 29.41
N ASP A 180 -13.77 -27.84 30.72
CA ASP A 180 -14.85 -27.20 31.49
C ASP A 180 -14.79 -25.67 31.42
N THR A 181 -13.59 -25.10 31.55
CA THR A 181 -13.40 -23.64 31.44
C THR A 181 -13.79 -23.11 30.05
N VAL A 182 -13.35 -23.79 28.99
CA VAL A 182 -13.65 -23.42 27.60
C VAL A 182 -15.13 -23.60 27.29
N SER A 183 -15.75 -24.72 27.72
CA SER A 183 -17.16 -25.01 27.49
C SER A 183 -18.07 -24.01 28.21
N ARG A 184 -17.77 -23.63 29.46
CA ARG A 184 -18.53 -22.59 30.18
C ARG A 184 -18.41 -21.23 29.51
N LEU A 185 -17.20 -20.86 29.08
CA LEU A 185 -16.99 -19.60 28.38
C LEU A 185 -17.70 -19.59 27.02
N LEU A 186 -17.69 -20.70 26.29
CA LEU A 186 -18.43 -20.89 25.05
C LEU A 186 -19.93 -20.72 25.28
N ALA A 187 -20.49 -21.34 26.32
CA ALA A 187 -21.89 -21.17 26.69
C ALA A 187 -22.25 -19.70 26.97
N ASN A 188 -21.41 -18.97 27.71
CA ASN A 188 -21.64 -17.54 27.99
C ASN A 188 -21.53 -16.65 26.75
N VAL A 189 -20.56 -16.93 25.87
CA VAL A 189 -20.40 -16.23 24.58
C VAL A 189 -21.62 -16.49 23.70
N SER A 190 -22.07 -17.75 23.58
CA SER A 190 -23.27 -18.11 22.83
C SER A 190 -24.53 -17.47 23.40
N GLY A 191 -24.71 -17.45 24.72
CA GLY A 191 -25.85 -16.78 25.36
C GLY A 191 -25.86 -15.27 25.10
N THR A 192 -24.70 -14.62 25.15
CA THR A 192 -24.58 -13.19 24.82
C THR A 192 -24.82 -12.93 23.33
N SER A 193 -24.38 -13.83 22.44
CA SER A 193 -24.63 -13.70 20.99
C SER A 193 -26.11 -13.86 20.66
N LEU A 194 -26.82 -14.79 21.31
CA LEU A 194 -28.27 -14.93 21.16
C LEU A 194 -29.00 -13.65 21.60
N LEU A 195 -28.60 -13.07 22.73
CA LEU A 195 -29.15 -11.80 23.22
C LEU A 195 -28.87 -10.64 22.24
N VAL A 196 -27.65 -10.52 21.71
CA VAL A 196 -27.31 -9.49 20.72
C VAL A 196 -28.13 -9.66 19.44
N ASN A 197 -28.31 -10.89 18.96
CA ASN A 197 -29.11 -11.19 17.78
C ASN A 197 -30.61 -10.87 17.98
N ASP A 198 -31.15 -11.17 19.17
CA ASP A 198 -32.51 -10.79 19.55
C ASP A 198 -32.68 -9.26 19.51
N LEU A 199 -31.77 -8.51 20.15
CA LEU A 199 -31.78 -7.04 20.12
C LEU A 199 -31.67 -6.48 18.69
N GLN A 200 -30.85 -7.08 17.83
CA GLN A 200 -30.74 -6.68 16.42
C GLN A 200 -32.05 -6.90 15.67
N THR A 201 -32.72 -8.03 15.92
CA THR A 201 -34.03 -8.33 15.34
C THR A 201 -35.07 -7.31 15.81
N THR A 202 -35.16 -7.06 17.11
CA THR A 202 -36.08 -6.05 17.67
C THR A 202 -35.83 -4.66 17.10
N LEU A 203 -34.56 -4.22 17.00
CA LEU A 203 -34.22 -2.93 16.39
C LEU A 203 -34.58 -2.86 14.91
N ASN A 204 -34.47 -3.96 14.18
CA ASN A 204 -34.83 -4.01 12.77
C ASN A 204 -36.34 -3.92 12.58
N GLU A 205 -37.11 -4.60 13.41
CA GLU A 205 -38.57 -4.49 13.44
C GLU A 205 -39.02 -3.08 13.80
N GLN A 206 -38.45 -2.48 14.85
CA GLN A 206 -38.74 -1.09 15.25
C GLN A 206 -38.38 -0.09 14.15
N ALA A 207 -37.24 -0.27 13.48
CA ALA A 207 -36.84 0.59 12.37
C ALA A 207 -37.77 0.43 11.15
N GLN A 208 -38.25 -0.78 10.87
CA GLN A 208 -39.17 -1.03 9.77
C GLN A 208 -40.57 -0.46 10.06
N GLN A 209 -41.04 -0.56 11.30
CA GLN A 209 -42.26 0.14 11.75
C GLN A 209 -42.09 1.66 11.69
N SER A 210 -40.93 2.18 12.10
CA SER A 210 -40.62 3.60 12.01
C SER A 210 -40.73 4.14 10.59
N VAL A 211 -40.35 3.38 9.55
CA VAL A 211 -40.49 3.80 8.13
C VAL A 211 -41.96 3.96 7.71
N VAL A 212 -42.85 3.10 8.18
CA VAL A 212 -44.30 3.21 7.94
C VAL A 212 -44.86 4.42 8.71
N ASP A 213 -44.33 4.68 9.90
CA ASP A 213 -44.73 5.78 10.77
C ASP A 213 -44.11 7.14 10.40
N VAL A 214 -43.08 7.20 9.53
CA VAL A 214 -42.54 8.47 8.96
C VAL A 214 -43.66 9.31 8.32
N PHE A 215 -44.63 8.64 7.69
CA PHE A 215 -45.79 9.29 7.09
C PHE A 215 -46.95 9.50 8.07
N GLN A 216 -46.85 9.04 9.31
CA GLN A 216 -47.86 9.20 10.37
C GLN A 216 -47.52 10.30 11.38
N GLN A 217 -48.54 10.83 12.05
CA GLN A 217 -48.44 12.02 12.89
C GLN A 217 -47.72 11.77 14.23
N GLU A 218 -46.44 12.17 14.31
CA GLU A 218 -45.62 12.06 15.53
C GLU A 218 -46.17 12.89 16.71
N ALA A 219 -46.65 14.10 16.42
CA ALA A 219 -47.18 15.04 17.40
C ALA A 219 -48.44 15.72 16.88
N PRO A 220 -49.37 16.14 17.76
CA PRO A 220 -50.51 16.94 17.34
C PRO A 220 -50.07 18.18 16.55
N PHE A 221 -50.96 18.71 15.71
CA PHE A 221 -50.70 19.97 15.01
C PHE A 221 -50.28 21.06 15.99
N LEU A 222 -49.56 22.08 15.51
CA LEU A 222 -49.00 23.12 16.39
C LEU A 222 -50.06 23.76 17.31
N TRP A 223 -51.28 23.95 16.80
CA TRP A 223 -52.41 24.54 17.51
C TRP A 223 -53.05 23.62 18.57
N ASN A 224 -52.69 22.33 18.59
CA ASN A 224 -53.13 21.34 19.57
C ASN A 224 -51.95 20.83 20.44
N ALA A 225 -50.81 21.52 20.42
CA ALA A 225 -49.61 21.07 21.12
C ALA A 225 -49.74 21.22 22.65
N PRO A 226 -49.32 20.22 23.43
CA PRO A 226 -49.36 20.30 24.89
C PRO A 226 -48.47 21.43 25.44
N THR A 227 -48.94 22.04 26.53
CA THR A 227 -48.21 23.04 27.33
C THR A 227 -47.05 22.38 28.10
N PRO A 228 -46.00 23.13 28.48
CA PRO A 228 -44.71 22.56 28.82
C PRO A 228 -44.75 21.60 30.03
N THR A 229 -43.99 20.51 29.92
CA THR A 229 -43.64 19.62 31.03
C THR A 229 -42.81 20.35 32.07
N THR A 230 -42.89 19.89 33.31
CA THR A 230 -42.27 20.56 34.47
C THR A 230 -40.74 20.67 34.31
N ALA A 231 -40.14 21.68 34.95
CA ALA A 231 -38.70 21.96 34.84
C ALA A 231 -37.81 20.78 35.29
N ASP A 232 -38.30 19.91 36.17
CA ASP A 232 -37.57 18.74 36.64
C ASP A 232 -37.57 17.56 35.66
N GLU A 233 -38.69 17.29 34.96
CA GLU A 233 -38.75 16.29 33.89
C GLU A 233 -37.85 16.66 32.71
N SER A 234 -37.75 17.96 32.40
CA SER A 234 -36.86 18.47 31.36
C SER A 234 -35.39 18.24 31.70
N LYS A 235 -34.98 18.46 32.96
CA LYS A 235 -33.60 18.21 33.41
C LYS A 235 -33.23 16.72 33.35
N THR A 236 -34.15 15.83 33.72
CA THR A 236 -33.89 14.38 33.69
C THR A 236 -33.74 13.86 32.26
N LEU A 237 -34.56 14.35 31.32
CA LEU A 237 -34.49 13.99 29.89
C LEU A 237 -33.22 14.50 29.20
N ILE A 238 -32.77 15.72 29.52
CA ILE A 238 -31.51 16.26 28.98
C ILE A 238 -30.31 15.44 29.47
N ARG A 239 -30.30 15.10 30.77
CA ARG A 239 -29.23 14.31 31.36
C ARG A 239 -29.15 12.91 30.76
N SER A 240 -30.29 12.23 30.55
CA SER A 240 -30.31 10.90 29.94
C SER A 240 -29.86 10.93 28.48
N THR A 241 -30.31 11.92 27.70
CA THR A 241 -29.93 12.09 26.28
C THR A 241 -28.43 12.35 26.13
N TYR A 242 -27.87 13.24 26.95
CA TYR A 242 -26.44 13.54 26.94
C TYR A 242 -25.59 12.32 27.33
N GLN A 243 -25.97 11.60 28.39
CA GLN A 243 -25.27 10.39 28.82
C GLN A 243 -25.31 9.29 27.75
N GLY A 244 -26.44 9.14 27.04
CA GLY A 244 -26.57 8.22 25.92
C GLY A 244 -25.62 8.57 24.77
N GLN A 245 -25.64 9.83 24.31
CA GLN A 245 -24.78 10.31 23.24
C GLN A 245 -23.29 10.23 23.60
N GLN A 246 -22.92 10.55 24.84
CA GLN A 246 -21.55 10.45 25.32
C GLN A 246 -21.03 9.02 25.26
N LYS A 247 -21.81 8.04 25.76
CA LYS A 247 -21.43 6.62 25.72
C LYS A 247 -21.23 6.13 24.28
N ILE A 248 -22.16 6.44 23.39
CA ILE A 248 -22.08 6.09 21.95
C ILE A 248 -20.82 6.70 21.33
N LEU A 249 -20.55 7.98 21.59
CA LEU A 249 -19.36 8.65 21.07
C LEU A 249 -18.08 8.02 21.60
N THR A 250 -17.98 7.75 22.90
CA THR A 250 -16.78 7.12 23.48
C THR A 250 -16.53 5.73 22.91
N TYR A 251 -17.59 4.93 22.75
CA TYR A 251 -17.50 3.62 22.12
C TYR A 251 -17.03 3.73 20.67
N PHE A 252 -17.66 4.60 19.89
CA PHE A 252 -17.32 4.82 18.49
C PHE A 252 -15.86 5.27 18.33
N LEU A 253 -15.42 6.27 19.09
CA LEU A 253 -14.05 6.78 19.03
C LEU A 253 -13.01 5.72 19.35
N ALA A 254 -13.29 4.83 20.33
CA ALA A 254 -12.41 3.74 20.71
C ALA A 254 -12.40 2.60 19.68
N SER A 255 -13.57 2.28 19.12
CA SER A 255 -13.74 1.17 18.18
C SER A 255 -13.23 1.47 16.76
N THR A 256 -13.13 2.75 16.35
CA THR A 256 -12.72 3.14 14.99
C THR A 256 -11.37 3.85 14.92
N TRP A 257 -10.53 3.71 15.95
CA TRP A 257 -9.23 4.40 16.00
C TRP A 257 -8.30 3.97 14.85
N ASP A 258 -8.36 2.70 14.46
CA ASP A 258 -7.62 2.12 13.34
C ASP A 258 -7.98 2.76 12.00
N ASN A 259 -9.27 3.08 11.77
CA ASN A 259 -9.73 3.77 10.57
C ASN A 259 -9.10 5.16 10.41
N ARG A 260 -8.77 5.84 11.51
CA ARG A 260 -8.21 7.20 11.49
C ARG A 260 -6.70 7.24 11.35
N PHE A 261 -6.00 6.12 11.55
CA PHE A 261 -4.54 6.10 11.48
C PHE A 261 -4.01 6.60 10.13
N LEU A 262 -4.59 6.09 9.02
CA LEU A 262 -4.19 6.51 7.67
C LEU A 262 -4.52 7.98 7.43
N LEU A 263 -5.67 8.45 7.92
CA LEU A 263 -6.07 9.85 7.81
C LEU A 263 -5.08 10.78 8.55
N TYR A 264 -4.71 10.45 9.79
CA TYR A 264 -3.72 11.23 10.53
C TYR A 264 -2.35 11.21 9.85
N LEU A 265 -1.94 10.08 9.29
CA LEU A 265 -0.71 9.97 8.50
C LEU A 265 -0.77 10.84 7.24
N LEU A 266 -1.89 10.84 6.52
CA LEU A 266 -2.11 11.67 5.32
C LEU A 266 -2.08 13.16 5.67
N THR A 267 -2.76 13.57 6.74
CA THR A 267 -2.75 14.96 7.22
C THR A 267 -1.37 15.39 7.69
N ALA A 268 -0.65 14.55 8.44
CA ALA A 268 0.72 14.84 8.86
C ALA A 268 1.66 14.94 7.64
N GLY A 269 1.49 14.05 6.66
CA GLY A 269 2.19 14.09 5.38
C GLY A 269 1.93 15.39 4.63
N PHE A 270 0.67 15.85 4.55
CA PHE A 270 0.30 17.13 3.97
C PHE A 270 0.95 18.31 4.69
N PHE A 271 0.91 18.33 6.03
CA PHE A 271 1.56 19.36 6.85
C PHE A 271 3.06 19.44 6.57
N VAL A 272 3.76 18.31 6.64
CA VAL A 272 5.21 18.23 6.40
C VAL A 272 5.54 18.62 4.97
N TRP A 273 4.74 18.17 4.00
CA TRP A 273 4.93 18.50 2.59
C TRP A 273 4.84 20.02 2.34
N VAL A 274 3.81 20.67 2.83
CA VAL A 274 3.65 22.13 2.69
C VAL A 274 4.74 22.88 3.46
N PHE A 275 5.00 22.51 4.73
CA PHE A 275 6.02 23.14 5.57
C PHE A 275 7.42 23.08 4.93
N THR A 276 7.80 21.90 4.42
CA THR A 276 9.10 21.71 3.74
C THR A 276 9.20 22.47 2.42
N ASN A 277 8.09 22.63 1.70
CA ASN A 277 8.04 23.44 0.49
C ASN A 277 8.20 24.93 0.78
N TYR A 278 7.54 25.49 1.79
CA TYR A 278 7.76 26.88 2.19
C TYR A 278 9.20 27.15 2.61
N ARG A 279 9.81 26.22 3.36
CA ARG A 279 11.23 26.32 3.72
C ARG A 279 12.12 26.38 2.47
N LYS A 280 11.90 25.51 1.49
CA LYS A 280 12.64 25.51 0.22
C LYS A 280 12.37 26.74 -0.64
N ALA A 281 11.14 27.23 -0.68
CA ALA A 281 10.78 28.45 -1.41
C ALA A 281 11.57 29.65 -0.86
N ARG A 282 11.68 29.76 0.47
CA ARG A 282 12.48 30.79 1.13
C ARG A 282 13.98 30.66 0.84
N GLU A 283 14.52 29.43 0.80
CA GLU A 283 15.92 29.18 0.41
C GLU A 283 16.21 29.57 -1.05
N LEU A 284 15.21 29.45 -1.92
CA LEU A 284 15.31 29.76 -3.36
C LEU A 284 14.86 31.19 -3.72
N SER A 285 14.57 32.04 -2.72
CA SER A 285 14.02 33.40 -2.91
C SER A 285 12.79 33.46 -3.81
N ILE A 286 11.98 32.40 -3.83
CA ILE A 286 10.69 32.37 -4.51
C ILE A 286 9.69 32.98 -3.55
N ASP A 287 9.07 34.10 -3.95
CA ASP A 287 7.94 34.65 -3.20
C ASP A 287 6.74 33.70 -3.35
N PRO A 288 6.29 33.03 -2.28
CA PRO A 288 5.04 32.29 -2.31
C PRO A 288 3.93 33.33 -2.33
N ASP A 289 3.64 33.82 -3.53
CA ASP A 289 2.59 34.79 -3.86
C ASP A 289 1.21 34.12 -3.68
N SER A 290 0.89 33.76 -2.44
CA SER A 290 -0.35 33.12 -2.04
C SER A 290 -0.82 33.74 -0.73
N ASP A 291 -1.91 34.49 -0.78
CA ASP A 291 -2.57 34.99 0.43
C ASP A 291 -3.04 33.83 1.33
N THR A 292 -3.34 32.69 0.74
CA THR A 292 -4.16 31.55 1.18
C THR A 292 -3.42 30.45 1.96
N LEU A 293 -2.18 30.17 1.61
CA LEU A 293 -1.35 29.17 2.28
C LEU A 293 -0.23 29.87 3.07
N HIS A 294 0.02 29.40 4.29
CA HIS A 294 1.04 29.97 5.20
C HIS A 294 2.18 28.98 5.45
N PRO A 295 3.38 29.48 5.84
CA PRO A 295 4.55 28.64 6.09
C PRO A 295 4.33 27.55 7.13
N VAL A 296 3.48 27.80 8.14
CA VAL A 296 3.07 26.82 9.15
C VAL A 296 1.59 26.51 8.94
N PRO A 297 1.25 25.46 8.16
CA PRO A 297 -0.09 25.23 7.64
C PRO A 297 -1.02 24.49 8.61
N VAL A 298 -1.07 24.89 9.91
CA VAL A 298 -1.89 24.19 10.92
C VAL A 298 -3.38 24.26 10.56
N VAL A 299 -3.90 25.47 10.31
CA VAL A 299 -5.32 25.68 9.96
C VAL A 299 -5.67 24.95 8.66
N ALA A 300 -4.80 25.02 7.65
CA ALA A 300 -5.01 24.33 6.38
C ALA A 300 -5.04 22.80 6.55
N SER A 301 -4.14 22.26 7.38
CA SER A 301 -4.08 20.81 7.66
C SER A 301 -5.30 20.34 8.45
N LEU A 302 -5.83 21.16 9.36
CA LEU A 302 -7.08 20.87 10.07
C LEU A 302 -8.29 20.89 9.13
N ILE A 303 -8.35 21.81 8.16
CA ILE A 303 -9.41 21.83 7.15
C ILE A 303 -9.34 20.56 6.28
N VAL A 304 -8.14 20.15 5.85
CA VAL A 304 -7.92 18.90 5.12
C VAL A 304 -8.40 17.70 5.94
N LEU A 305 -7.99 17.62 7.22
CA LEU A 305 -8.38 16.56 8.13
C LEU A 305 -9.90 16.46 8.25
N LEU A 306 -10.56 17.55 8.65
CA LEU A 306 -11.99 17.57 8.97
C LEU A 306 -12.88 17.29 7.75
N ASN A 307 -12.48 17.74 6.55
CA ASN A 307 -13.23 17.43 5.32
C ASN A 307 -13.07 15.97 4.86
N LEU A 308 -11.98 15.30 5.23
CA LEU A 308 -11.71 13.91 4.85
C LEU A 308 -12.20 12.88 5.86
N ILE A 309 -12.53 13.26 7.10
CA ILE A 309 -13.09 12.33 8.12
C ILE A 309 -14.22 11.44 7.56
N PRO A 310 -15.26 11.97 6.87
CA PRO A 310 -16.36 11.14 6.38
C PRO A 310 -15.92 10.02 5.45
N LEU A 311 -14.83 10.19 4.70
CA LEU A 311 -14.30 9.18 3.78
C LEU A 311 -13.78 7.93 4.50
N PHE A 312 -13.17 8.12 5.67
CA PHE A 312 -12.57 7.06 6.47
C PHE A 312 -13.55 6.46 7.48
N GLU A 313 -14.66 7.15 7.75
CA GLU A 313 -15.65 6.75 8.76
C GLU A 313 -17.09 6.80 8.21
N PRO A 314 -17.43 5.99 7.18
CA PRO A 314 -18.74 6.03 6.52
C PRO A 314 -19.95 5.72 7.42
N GLY A 315 -19.74 4.98 8.51
CA GLY A 315 -20.79 4.60 9.48
C GLY A 315 -20.81 5.47 10.73
N SER A 316 -20.38 6.72 10.62
CA SER A 316 -20.31 7.66 11.75
C SER A 316 -21.69 7.97 12.35
N PRO A 317 -21.84 7.96 13.70
CA PRO A 317 -23.02 8.48 14.37
C PRO A 317 -23.32 9.93 13.95
N SER A 318 -24.61 10.28 13.84
CA SER A 318 -25.02 11.64 13.44
C SER A 318 -24.43 12.73 14.34
N PHE A 319 -24.39 12.47 15.66
CA PHE A 319 -23.81 13.40 16.63
C PHE A 319 -22.30 13.62 16.42
N TYR A 320 -21.56 12.57 16.02
CA TYR A 320 -20.15 12.70 15.69
C TYR A 320 -19.96 13.56 14.43
N ILE A 321 -20.81 13.38 13.42
CA ILE A 321 -20.80 14.26 12.24
C ILE A 321 -21.12 15.71 12.65
N GLU A 322 -22.16 15.96 13.44
CA GLU A 322 -22.49 17.30 13.94
C GLU A 322 -21.30 17.95 14.68
N LEU A 323 -20.58 17.19 15.53
CA LEU A 323 -19.36 17.64 16.21
C LEU A 323 -18.22 17.97 15.25
N THR A 324 -17.96 17.09 14.27
CA THR A 324 -16.90 17.34 13.26
C THR A 324 -17.21 18.56 12.40
N GLN A 325 -18.49 18.79 12.06
CA GLN A 325 -18.95 19.95 11.31
C GLN A 325 -18.88 21.23 12.14
N PHE A 326 -19.16 21.16 13.44
CA PHE A 326 -18.95 22.27 14.35
C PHE A 326 -17.45 22.64 14.47
N LEU A 327 -16.57 21.64 14.60
CA LEU A 327 -15.12 21.87 14.58
C LEU A 327 -14.68 22.47 13.23
N LEU A 328 -15.22 21.99 12.11
CA LEU A 328 -14.94 22.53 10.78
C LEU A 328 -15.38 23.99 10.68
N LEU A 329 -16.56 24.34 11.18
CA LEU A 329 -17.06 25.72 11.26
C LEU A 329 -16.10 26.62 12.05
N LEU A 330 -15.59 26.18 13.20
CA LEU A 330 -14.63 26.95 14.01
C LEU A 330 -13.31 27.17 13.25
N VAL A 331 -12.75 26.12 12.66
CA VAL A 331 -11.49 26.20 11.90
C VAL A 331 -11.67 27.07 10.65
N LEU A 332 -12.79 26.95 9.94
CA LEU A 332 -13.13 27.81 8.81
C LEU A 332 -13.32 29.26 9.23
N THR A 333 -13.90 29.53 10.40
CA THR A 333 -14.04 30.89 10.92
C THR A 333 -12.66 31.53 11.14
N VAL A 334 -11.72 30.79 11.73
CA VAL A 334 -10.32 31.25 11.88
C VAL A 334 -9.68 31.50 10.52
N TYR A 335 -9.88 30.60 9.55
CA TYR A 335 -9.35 30.73 8.20
C TYR A 335 -9.92 31.98 7.49
N LEU A 336 -11.23 32.20 7.55
CA LEU A 336 -11.92 33.28 6.85
C LEU A 336 -11.76 34.64 7.54
N TRP A 337 -11.43 34.69 8.84
CA TRP A 337 -11.42 35.90 9.67
C TRP A 337 -10.69 37.11 9.05
N ARG A 338 -9.60 36.87 8.32
CA ARG A 338 -8.80 37.93 7.65
C ARG A 338 -8.91 37.92 6.13
N ARG A 339 -9.70 37.01 5.55
CA ARG A 339 -9.70 36.72 4.10
C ARG A 339 -10.92 37.27 3.37
N ILE A 340 -11.99 37.57 4.10
CA ILE A 340 -13.27 37.94 3.49
C ILE A 340 -13.72 39.31 3.99
N PRO A 341 -14.51 40.05 3.19
CA PRO A 341 -15.05 41.33 3.60
C PRO A 341 -15.78 41.24 4.94
N LYS A 342 -15.63 42.28 5.79
CA LYS A 342 -16.32 42.39 7.08
C LYS A 342 -17.85 42.10 7.04
N PRO A 343 -18.64 42.55 6.03
CA PRO A 343 -20.07 42.20 5.99
C PRO A 343 -20.32 40.69 5.83
N ASP A 344 -19.54 40.01 5.00
CA ASP A 344 -19.66 38.56 4.77
C ASP A 344 -19.22 37.77 5.99
N LEU A 345 -18.17 38.22 6.68
CA LEU A 345 -17.72 37.63 7.94
C LEU A 345 -18.79 37.74 9.04
N ARG A 346 -19.50 38.88 9.13
CA ARG A 346 -20.60 39.02 10.10
C ARG A 346 -21.72 38.02 9.80
N LEU A 347 -22.12 37.87 8.54
CA LEU A 347 -23.14 36.90 8.15
C LEU A 347 -22.71 35.45 8.44
N TRP A 348 -21.44 35.12 8.21
CA TRP A 348 -20.87 33.82 8.57
C TRP A 348 -20.93 33.57 10.08
N LEU A 349 -20.52 34.54 10.90
CA LEU A 349 -20.56 34.44 12.37
C LEU A 349 -22.00 34.35 12.90
N ILE A 350 -22.94 35.09 12.33
CA ILE A 350 -24.36 35.01 12.70
C ILE A 350 -24.90 33.61 12.38
N ASN A 351 -24.65 33.07 11.19
CA ASN A 351 -25.06 31.71 10.85
C ASN A 351 -24.40 30.66 11.76
N GLY A 352 -23.13 30.84 12.11
CA GLY A 352 -22.45 29.97 13.08
C GLY A 352 -23.07 30.03 14.48
N GLY A 353 -23.43 31.22 14.96
CA GLY A 353 -24.16 31.40 16.22
C GLY A 353 -25.54 30.76 16.20
N LEU A 354 -26.30 30.94 15.11
CA LEU A 354 -27.59 30.29 14.91
C LEU A 354 -27.46 28.76 14.85
N TYR A 355 -26.37 28.23 14.27
CA TYR A 355 -26.09 26.80 14.23
C TYR A 355 -25.88 26.22 15.64
N VAL A 356 -25.08 26.90 16.47
CA VAL A 356 -24.88 26.49 17.88
C VAL A 356 -26.23 26.49 18.62
N LEU A 357 -27.02 27.54 18.41
CA LEU A 357 -28.34 27.65 19.01
C LEU A 357 -29.29 26.54 18.54
N LEU A 358 -29.20 26.12 17.27
CA LEU A 358 -29.94 25.00 16.70
C LEU A 358 -29.54 23.66 17.33
N ILE A 359 -28.24 23.38 17.52
CA ILE A 359 -27.76 22.15 18.18
C ILE A 359 -28.30 22.07 19.62
N VAL A 360 -28.18 23.17 20.36
CA VAL A 360 -28.67 23.27 21.74
C VAL A 360 -30.19 23.06 21.76
N THR A 361 -30.92 23.73 20.86
CA THR A 361 -32.37 23.61 20.73
C THR A 361 -32.80 22.17 20.40
N ASN A 362 -32.08 21.50 19.48
CA ASN A 362 -32.35 20.12 19.09
C ASN A 362 -32.29 19.15 20.29
N SER A 363 -31.36 19.41 21.21
CA SER A 363 -31.14 18.62 22.43
C SER A 363 -32.18 18.88 23.53
N LEU A 364 -32.89 20.01 23.48
CA LEU A 364 -33.84 20.48 24.50
C LEU A 364 -35.32 20.29 24.11
N LEU A 365 -35.59 19.87 22.87
CA LEU A 365 -36.91 19.88 22.25
C LEU A 365 -37.76 18.65 22.64
N ASN A 366 -38.67 18.82 23.62
CA ASN A 366 -39.65 17.83 24.10
C ASN A 366 -41.03 17.88 23.37
N GLY A 367 -41.09 18.46 22.18
CA GLY A 367 -42.34 18.56 21.40
C GLY A 367 -43.38 19.57 21.93
N SER A 368 -43.06 20.31 23.00
CA SER A 368 -43.91 21.36 23.57
C SER A 368 -44.16 22.51 22.59
N LEU A 369 -45.28 23.21 22.74
CA LEU A 369 -45.65 24.35 21.88
C LEU A 369 -44.52 25.39 21.76
N TRP A 370 -43.93 25.79 22.89
CA TRP A 370 -42.85 26.79 22.93
C TRP A 370 -41.59 26.35 22.21
N SER A 371 -41.21 25.09 22.41
CA SER A 371 -40.03 24.54 21.74
C SER A 371 -40.23 24.50 20.21
N ARG A 372 -41.43 24.17 19.74
CA ARG A 372 -41.79 24.14 18.32
C ARG A 372 -41.82 25.53 17.70
N VAL A 373 -42.41 26.52 18.37
CA VAL A 373 -42.41 27.93 17.94
C VAL A 373 -40.99 28.46 17.85
N TRP A 374 -40.16 28.16 18.85
CA TRP A 374 -38.75 28.53 18.86
C TRP A 374 -37.97 27.94 17.66
N LEU A 375 -38.20 26.66 17.33
CA LEU A 375 -37.61 26.04 16.14
C LEU A 375 -38.06 26.74 14.84
N ILE A 376 -39.31 27.20 14.75
CA ILE A 376 -39.79 27.97 13.59
C ILE A 376 -39.06 29.32 13.50
N ILE A 377 -38.90 30.04 14.60
CA ILE A 377 -38.16 31.31 14.66
C ILE A 377 -36.70 31.12 14.21
N LEU A 378 -36.04 30.05 14.65
CA LEU A 378 -34.69 29.72 14.21
C LEU A 378 -34.64 29.48 12.69
N ASN A 379 -35.55 28.68 12.14
CA ASN A 379 -35.61 28.42 10.70
C ASN A 379 -35.88 29.70 9.89
N LEU A 380 -36.77 30.58 10.37
CA LEU A 380 -37.00 31.89 9.75
C LEU A 380 -35.76 32.78 9.79
N SER A 381 -35.01 32.74 10.89
CA SER A 381 -33.74 33.46 11.03
C SER A 381 -32.71 32.96 10.02
N PHE A 382 -32.60 31.64 9.83
CA PHE A 382 -31.75 31.02 8.81
C PHE A 382 -32.16 31.37 7.38
N LEU A 383 -33.46 31.47 7.08
CA LEU A 383 -33.95 31.93 5.78
C LEU A 383 -33.56 33.40 5.53
N TYR A 384 -33.70 34.26 6.55
CA TYR A 384 -33.31 35.66 6.46
C TYR A 384 -31.80 35.85 6.27
N THR A 385 -30.97 35.20 7.08
CA THR A 385 -29.51 35.27 6.94
C THR A 385 -29.03 34.64 5.64
N GLY A 386 -29.66 33.55 5.21
CA GLY A 386 -29.41 32.93 3.90
C GLY A 386 -29.74 33.86 2.74
N TYR A 387 -30.83 34.63 2.82
CA TYR A 387 -31.20 35.62 1.80
C TYR A 387 -30.18 36.75 1.69
N LEU A 388 -29.74 37.28 2.84
CA LEU A 388 -28.67 38.27 2.89
C LEU A 388 -27.37 37.72 2.32
N TYR A 389 -27.04 36.47 2.66
CA TYR A 389 -25.85 35.78 2.15
C TYR A 389 -25.90 35.59 0.62
N ALA A 390 -27.05 35.18 0.08
CA ALA A 390 -27.28 35.05 -1.36
C ALA A 390 -27.09 36.36 -2.15
N LYS A 391 -27.39 37.50 -1.52
CA LYS A 391 -27.24 38.84 -2.11
C LYS A 391 -25.79 39.35 -2.12
N HIS A 392 -24.96 38.93 -1.17
CA HIS A 392 -23.59 39.44 -0.97
C HIS A 392 -22.49 38.50 -1.49
N LEU A 393 -22.83 37.34 -2.06
CA LEU A 393 -21.89 36.30 -2.54
C LEU A 393 -20.99 36.78 -3.70
N HIS A 394 -19.91 37.50 -3.38
CA HIS A 394 -18.81 37.86 -4.27
C HIS A 394 -17.50 37.14 -3.91
N PHE A 395 -17.56 35.83 -3.64
CA PHE A 395 -16.35 35.02 -3.45
C PHE A 395 -15.64 34.67 -4.77
N SER A 396 -14.32 34.51 -4.65
CA SER A 396 -13.29 34.25 -5.68
C SER A 396 -13.68 33.26 -6.80
N SER A 397 -13.00 33.42 -7.94
CA SER A 397 -13.17 32.81 -9.27
C SER A 397 -13.38 31.28 -9.38
N VAL A 398 -13.26 30.54 -8.29
CA VAL A 398 -13.55 29.10 -8.26
C VAL A 398 -14.88 28.88 -7.53
N SER A 399 -15.96 28.73 -8.33
CA SER A 399 -17.11 27.89 -7.97
C SER A 399 -18.42 28.53 -7.43
N ILE A 400 -18.84 29.67 -7.98
CA ILE A 400 -20.25 30.10 -7.89
C ILE A 400 -21.20 28.98 -8.39
N ARG A 401 -20.76 28.15 -9.34
CA ARG A 401 -21.57 27.09 -9.96
C ARG A 401 -21.92 25.95 -8.98
N ILE A 402 -21.06 25.62 -8.02
CA ILE A 402 -21.32 24.53 -7.05
C ILE A 402 -22.06 25.05 -5.81
N ILE A 403 -21.79 26.29 -5.38
CA ILE A 403 -22.43 26.86 -4.18
C ILE A 403 -23.93 27.13 -4.42
N ARG A 404 -24.30 27.65 -5.59
CA ARG A 404 -25.70 28.00 -5.93
C ARG A 404 -26.73 26.88 -5.70
N PRO A 405 -26.56 25.64 -6.20
CA PRO A 405 -27.53 24.57 -5.95
C PRO A 405 -27.62 24.22 -4.45
N VAL A 406 -26.51 24.22 -3.72
CA VAL A 406 -26.49 23.96 -2.27
C VAL A 406 -27.22 25.06 -1.51
N THR A 407 -27.03 26.33 -1.88
CA THR A 407 -27.77 27.45 -1.28
C THR A 407 -29.27 27.34 -1.57
N ARG A 408 -29.70 26.94 -2.77
CA ARG A 408 -31.13 26.70 -3.06
C ARG A 408 -31.69 25.58 -2.19
N LEU A 409 -30.96 24.47 -2.07
CA LEU A 409 -31.33 23.34 -1.22
C LEU A 409 -31.44 23.76 0.26
N TYR A 410 -30.53 24.60 0.74
CA TYR A 410 -30.58 25.18 2.08
C TYR A 410 -31.92 25.90 2.35
N PHE A 411 -32.39 26.75 1.43
CA PHE A 411 -33.70 27.41 1.58
C PHE A 411 -34.86 26.40 1.58
N VAL A 412 -34.82 25.43 0.65
CA VAL A 412 -35.86 24.40 0.54
C VAL A 412 -35.97 23.60 1.83
N LEU A 413 -34.84 23.18 2.41
CA LEU A 413 -34.82 22.39 3.64
C LEU A 413 -35.33 23.17 4.85
N HIS A 414 -34.96 24.44 5.02
CA HIS A 414 -35.50 25.28 6.09
C HIS A 414 -37.00 25.56 5.93
N LEU A 415 -37.48 25.79 4.70
CA LEU A 415 -38.91 25.95 4.43
C LEU A 415 -39.67 24.66 4.77
N LEU A 416 -39.14 23.51 4.33
CA LEU A 416 -39.73 22.21 4.58
C LEU A 416 -39.71 21.86 6.07
N ALA A 417 -38.65 22.25 6.80
CA ALA A 417 -38.59 22.11 8.26
C ALA A 417 -39.71 22.88 8.97
N ILE A 418 -40.03 24.10 8.52
CA ILE A 418 -41.15 24.88 9.06
C ILE A 418 -42.48 24.16 8.79
N VAL A 419 -42.71 23.72 7.55
CA VAL A 419 -43.95 23.01 7.17
C VAL A 419 -44.13 21.71 7.97
N LEU A 420 -43.07 20.91 8.07
CA LEU A 420 -43.07 19.66 8.83
C LEU A 420 -43.33 19.89 10.32
N ASN A 421 -42.74 20.94 10.89
CA ASN A 421 -43.00 21.32 12.27
C ASN A 421 -44.48 21.68 12.47
N LEU A 422 -45.10 22.44 11.55
CA LEU A 422 -46.53 22.79 11.65
C LEU A 422 -47.46 21.56 11.62
N ILE A 423 -47.15 20.58 10.76
CA ILE A 423 -47.93 19.33 10.58
C ILE A 423 -47.65 18.32 11.72
N GLY A 424 -46.70 18.61 12.61
CA GLY A 424 -46.37 17.75 13.75
C GLY A 424 -45.36 16.65 13.44
N ARG A 425 -44.53 16.80 12.41
CA ARG A 425 -43.34 15.98 12.11
C ARG A 425 -42.09 16.64 12.67
N ILE A 426 -41.92 16.57 13.99
CA ILE A 426 -40.89 17.34 14.69
C ILE A 426 -39.50 16.76 14.43
N SER A 427 -39.37 15.43 14.34
CA SER A 427 -38.09 14.74 14.12
C SER A 427 -37.52 15.04 12.74
N LEU A 428 -38.37 15.01 11.69
CA LEU A 428 -37.99 15.42 10.34
C LEU A 428 -37.66 16.91 10.25
N ALA A 429 -38.44 17.77 10.92
CA ALA A 429 -38.17 19.21 10.94
C ALA A 429 -36.79 19.53 11.53
N LYS A 430 -36.43 18.89 12.65
CA LYS A 430 -35.09 18.98 13.26
C LYS A 430 -34.01 18.52 12.30
N THR A 431 -34.19 17.34 11.70
CA THR A 431 -33.23 16.75 10.76
C THR A 431 -32.98 17.64 9.55
N PHE A 432 -34.02 18.20 8.93
CA PHE A 432 -33.86 19.10 7.78
C PHE A 432 -33.23 20.43 8.18
N SER A 433 -33.56 20.98 9.35
CA SER A 433 -32.94 22.20 9.88
C SER A 433 -31.42 22.03 10.04
N ILE A 434 -30.98 20.93 10.65
CA ILE A 434 -29.54 20.63 10.87
C ILE A 434 -28.85 20.34 9.54
N THR A 435 -29.47 19.49 8.70
CA THR A 435 -28.91 19.10 7.40
C THR A 435 -28.67 20.31 6.50
N ALA A 436 -29.59 21.28 6.49
CA ALA A 436 -29.43 22.51 5.71
C ALA A 436 -28.13 23.25 6.06
N VAL A 437 -27.90 23.48 7.36
CA VAL A 437 -26.73 24.22 7.85
C VAL A 437 -25.45 23.42 7.65
N VAL A 438 -25.45 22.12 7.98
CA VAL A 438 -24.31 21.22 7.76
C VAL A 438 -23.92 21.16 6.29
N ALA A 439 -24.90 21.07 5.38
CA ALA A 439 -24.64 21.05 3.94
C ALA A 439 -23.96 22.33 3.45
N LEU A 440 -24.30 23.49 4.04
CA LEU A 440 -23.67 24.77 3.75
C LEU A 440 -22.23 24.84 4.30
N VAL A 441 -22.02 24.47 5.56
CA VAL A 441 -20.69 24.45 6.19
C VAL A 441 -19.75 23.50 5.44
N GLN A 442 -20.22 22.30 5.11
CA GLN A 442 -19.44 21.29 4.40
C GLN A 442 -19.06 21.76 2.99
N ILE A 443 -19.98 22.37 2.22
CA ILE A 443 -19.61 22.83 0.88
C ILE A 443 -18.59 23.97 0.92
N THR A 444 -18.72 24.89 1.88
CA THR A 444 -17.72 25.94 2.09
C THR A 444 -16.37 25.35 2.48
N GLY A 445 -16.37 24.37 3.39
CA GLY A 445 -15.16 23.62 3.78
C GLY A 445 -14.48 22.94 2.61
N LEU A 446 -15.25 22.28 1.74
CA LEU A 446 -14.73 21.58 0.56
C LEU A 446 -14.18 22.53 -0.51
N VAL A 447 -14.80 23.70 -0.70
CA VAL A 447 -14.27 24.73 -1.62
C VAL A 447 -12.91 25.24 -1.11
N VAL A 448 -12.82 25.56 0.18
CA VAL A 448 -11.55 25.98 0.80
C VAL A 448 -10.50 24.86 0.75
N PHE A 449 -10.90 23.61 0.98
CA PHE A 449 -10.03 22.45 0.82
C PHE A 449 -9.45 22.34 -0.60
N ILE A 450 -10.28 22.52 -1.64
CA ILE A 450 -9.83 22.51 -3.04
C ILE A 450 -8.80 23.62 -3.28
N GLU A 451 -9.05 24.84 -2.79
CA GLU A 451 -8.12 25.97 -2.94
C GLU A 451 -6.77 25.68 -2.28
N ILE A 452 -6.79 25.23 -1.01
CA ILE A 452 -5.59 24.86 -0.25
C ILE A 452 -4.74 23.82 -0.99
N VAL A 453 -5.35 22.76 -1.52
CA VAL A 453 -4.63 21.69 -2.21
C VAL A 453 -4.06 22.18 -3.55
N LEU A 454 -4.81 23.00 -4.30
CA LEU A 454 -4.35 23.54 -5.58
C LEU A 454 -3.16 24.49 -5.41
N GLU A 455 -3.14 25.29 -4.35
CA GLU A 455 -2.04 26.22 -4.07
C GLU A 455 -0.81 25.50 -3.54
N ALA A 456 -0.99 24.51 -2.68
CA ALA A 456 0.11 23.66 -2.23
C ALA A 456 0.78 22.95 -3.42
N LEU A 457 -0.02 22.50 -4.38
CA LEU A 457 0.47 21.94 -5.64
C LEU A 457 1.19 22.98 -6.48
N GLU A 458 0.64 24.20 -6.61
CA GLU A 458 1.27 25.28 -7.37
C GLU A 458 2.63 25.67 -6.78
N LEU A 459 2.73 25.81 -5.46
CA LEU A 459 3.98 26.06 -4.74
C LEU A 459 5.01 24.96 -5.01
N GLN A 460 4.61 23.70 -4.92
CA GLN A 460 5.47 22.56 -5.25
C GLN A 460 6.00 22.64 -6.69
N ILE A 461 5.15 22.99 -7.66
CA ILE A 461 5.55 23.09 -9.06
C ILE A 461 6.53 24.26 -9.25
N ARG A 462 6.28 25.43 -8.64
CA ARG A 462 7.18 26.60 -8.69
C ARG A 462 8.57 26.27 -8.13
N ILE A 463 8.65 25.65 -6.96
CA ILE A 463 9.92 25.19 -6.36
C ILE A 463 10.62 24.19 -7.28
N SER A 464 9.83 23.28 -7.86
CA SER A 464 10.38 22.25 -8.71
C SER A 464 10.90 22.78 -10.04
N ALA A 465 10.33 23.86 -10.57
CA ALA A 465 10.83 24.56 -11.77
C ALA A 465 12.24 25.12 -11.58
N CYS A 466 12.57 25.59 -10.37
CA CYS A 466 13.91 26.10 -10.04
C CYS A 466 14.94 24.98 -9.79
N SER A 467 14.50 23.80 -9.36
CA SER A 467 15.37 22.62 -9.24
C SER A 467 15.44 21.88 -10.59
N LYS A 468 16.58 21.35 -11.04
CA LYS A 468 16.64 20.44 -12.23
C LYS A 468 16.01 19.05 -11.96
N GLY A 469 14.94 18.99 -11.17
CA GLY A 469 14.25 17.78 -10.71
C GLY A 469 13.16 17.29 -11.66
N LEU A 470 12.49 16.18 -11.29
CA LEU A 470 11.48 15.51 -12.11
C LEU A 470 10.34 16.45 -12.56
N PHE A 471 9.95 17.38 -11.68
CA PHE A 471 8.82 18.29 -11.89
C PHE A 471 9.21 19.65 -12.51
N SER A 472 10.46 19.82 -12.95
CA SER A 472 10.95 21.13 -13.43
C SER A 472 10.35 21.58 -14.75
N ARG A 473 9.73 20.64 -15.48
CA ARG A 473 9.15 20.84 -16.81
C ARG A 473 7.62 20.72 -16.81
N VAL A 474 7.00 20.66 -15.62
CA VAL A 474 5.55 20.48 -15.47
C VAL A 474 4.81 21.73 -15.92
N ASN A 475 3.81 21.56 -16.80
CA ASN A 475 2.91 22.66 -17.16
C ASN A 475 1.92 22.94 -16.01
N VAL A 476 2.06 24.09 -15.37
CA VAL A 476 1.26 24.54 -14.20
C VAL A 476 -0.23 24.57 -14.52
N SER A 477 -0.61 25.14 -15.67
CA SER A 477 -2.01 25.42 -16.03
C SER A 477 -2.85 24.15 -16.20
N HIS A 478 -2.31 23.16 -16.92
CA HIS A 478 -2.99 21.90 -17.21
C HIS A 478 -3.05 21.01 -15.98
N SER A 479 -1.96 20.94 -15.21
CA SER A 479 -1.91 20.16 -13.95
C SER A 479 -2.93 20.67 -12.94
N ARG A 480 -3.06 21.99 -12.80
CA ARG A 480 -4.07 22.62 -11.94
C ARG A 480 -5.49 22.28 -12.40
N ALA A 481 -5.77 22.34 -13.70
CA ALA A 481 -7.10 22.02 -14.23
C ALA A 481 -7.49 20.54 -14.02
N PHE A 482 -6.54 19.63 -14.22
CA PHE A 482 -6.73 18.20 -13.98
C PHE A 482 -7.04 17.90 -12.51
N VAL A 483 -6.16 18.35 -11.61
CA VAL A 483 -6.32 18.13 -10.16
C VAL A 483 -7.60 18.78 -9.65
N LYS A 484 -7.93 19.99 -10.12
CA LYS A 484 -9.17 20.68 -9.77
C LYS A 484 -10.41 19.86 -10.12
N LYS A 485 -10.48 19.25 -11.31
CA LYS A 485 -11.62 18.39 -11.70
C LYS A 485 -11.73 17.16 -10.80
N ALA A 486 -10.61 16.51 -10.48
CA ALA A 486 -10.59 15.36 -9.59
C ALA A 486 -11.04 15.74 -8.16
N LEU A 487 -10.54 16.85 -7.62
CA LEU A 487 -10.93 17.33 -6.30
C LEU A 487 -12.41 17.78 -6.25
N ILE A 488 -12.95 18.36 -7.33
CA ILE A 488 -14.39 18.68 -7.41
C ILE A 488 -15.24 17.41 -7.36
N LEU A 489 -14.85 16.36 -8.08
CA LEU A 489 -15.58 15.09 -8.07
C LEU A 489 -15.54 14.45 -6.67
N LEU A 490 -14.37 14.45 -6.02
CA LEU A 490 -14.22 14.01 -4.64
C LEU A 490 -15.11 14.85 -3.69
N ALA A 491 -15.07 16.17 -3.82
CA ALA A 491 -15.87 17.08 -3.00
C ALA A 491 -17.37 16.83 -3.15
N VAL A 492 -17.88 16.62 -4.37
CA VAL A 492 -19.29 16.28 -4.59
C VAL A 492 -19.65 14.96 -3.91
N GLY A 493 -18.78 13.94 -4.02
CA GLY A 493 -18.99 12.66 -3.33
C GLY A 493 -19.03 12.79 -1.82
N LEU A 494 -18.05 13.49 -1.22
CA LEU A 494 -18.00 13.74 0.22
C LEU A 494 -19.19 14.58 0.71
N TRP A 495 -19.61 15.57 -0.06
CA TRP A 495 -20.76 16.39 0.26
C TRP A 495 -22.05 15.55 0.27
N LEU A 496 -22.29 14.73 -0.76
CA LEU A 496 -23.46 13.84 -0.82
C LEU A 496 -23.46 12.82 0.31
N MET A 497 -22.29 12.29 0.66
CA MET A 497 -22.12 11.36 1.75
C MET A 497 -22.53 11.98 3.09
N VAL A 498 -21.96 13.13 3.45
CA VAL A 498 -22.33 13.87 4.67
C VAL A 498 -23.81 14.25 4.65
N PHE A 499 -24.34 14.66 3.48
CA PHE A 499 -25.74 15.02 3.31
C PHE A 499 -26.68 13.85 3.64
N PHE A 500 -26.45 12.66 3.07
CA PHE A 500 -27.29 11.49 3.33
C PHE A 500 -27.15 10.95 4.75
N ILE A 501 -25.95 11.01 5.34
CA ILE A 501 -25.74 10.64 6.75
C ILE A 501 -26.55 11.56 7.68
N ASN A 502 -26.58 12.87 7.42
CA ASN A 502 -27.35 13.82 8.24
C ASN A 502 -28.86 13.62 8.11
N LEU A 503 -29.33 13.22 6.91
CA LEU A 503 -30.72 12.83 6.68
C LEU A 503 -31.09 11.47 7.30
N GLY A 504 -30.11 10.66 7.70
CA GLY A 504 -30.33 9.32 8.25
C GLY A 504 -30.76 8.28 7.22
N ILE A 505 -30.53 8.54 5.92
CA ILE A 505 -30.93 7.66 4.80
C ILE A 505 -29.74 7.08 4.04
N ASP A 506 -28.52 7.29 4.53
CA ASP A 506 -27.29 6.80 3.91
C ASP A 506 -27.34 5.28 3.68
N ASN A 507 -27.71 4.51 4.69
CA ASN A 507 -27.81 3.06 4.60
C ASN A 507 -28.82 2.61 3.55
N ASP A 508 -29.97 3.28 3.46
CA ASP A 508 -31.02 2.93 2.49
C ASP A 508 -30.59 3.29 1.06
N VAL A 509 -29.95 4.45 0.88
CA VAL A 509 -29.38 4.87 -0.41
C VAL A 509 -28.29 3.89 -0.85
N PHE A 510 -27.34 3.56 0.02
CA PHE A 510 -26.26 2.63 -0.30
C PHE A 510 -26.79 1.22 -0.58
N ARG A 511 -27.78 0.73 0.18
CA ARG A 511 -28.42 -0.58 -0.09
C ARG A 511 -29.20 -0.58 -1.39
N PHE A 512 -29.93 0.47 -1.69
CA PHE A 512 -30.68 0.58 -2.95
C PHE A 512 -29.75 0.61 -4.16
N VAL A 513 -28.75 1.50 -4.13
CA VAL A 513 -27.74 1.62 -5.20
C VAL A 513 -26.93 0.33 -5.31
N GLY A 514 -26.46 -0.22 -4.20
CA GLY A 514 -25.72 -1.48 -4.13
C GLY A 514 -26.53 -2.66 -4.63
N GLY A 515 -27.82 -2.74 -4.30
CA GLY A 515 -28.74 -3.77 -4.77
C GLY A 515 -28.93 -3.72 -6.29
N ILE A 516 -29.08 -2.52 -6.87
CA ILE A 516 -29.17 -2.33 -8.33
C ILE A 516 -27.85 -2.68 -9.03
N LEU A 517 -26.73 -2.28 -8.42
CA LEU A 517 -25.40 -2.46 -8.99
C LEU A 517 -24.95 -3.92 -8.94
N SER A 518 -25.13 -4.60 -7.81
CA SER A 518 -24.64 -5.94 -7.54
C SER A 518 -25.57 -7.06 -8.01
N LYS A 519 -26.81 -6.75 -8.42
CA LYS A 519 -27.75 -7.75 -8.94
C LYS A 519 -27.11 -8.53 -10.09
N PRO A 520 -26.96 -9.87 -9.98
CA PRO A 520 -26.38 -10.69 -11.04
C PRO A 520 -27.32 -10.69 -12.25
N ARG A 521 -26.75 -10.47 -13.43
CA ARG A 521 -27.42 -10.58 -14.73
C ARG A 521 -26.68 -11.62 -15.55
N THR A 522 -27.42 -12.44 -16.27
CA THR A 522 -26.87 -13.53 -17.07
C THR A 522 -27.16 -13.30 -18.54
N PHE A 523 -26.16 -13.45 -19.40
CA PHE A 523 -26.32 -13.48 -20.85
C PHE A 523 -25.59 -14.71 -21.39
N GLY A 524 -26.34 -15.74 -21.77
CA GLY A 524 -25.76 -17.06 -22.08
C GLY A 524 -25.05 -17.67 -20.87
N SER A 525 -23.75 -17.98 -21.02
CA SER A 525 -22.90 -18.53 -19.95
C SER A 525 -22.12 -17.47 -19.15
N VAL A 526 -22.27 -16.19 -19.49
CA VAL A 526 -21.58 -15.09 -18.80
C VAL A 526 -22.49 -14.49 -17.75
N THR A 527 -22.03 -14.47 -16.49
CA THR A 527 -22.69 -13.77 -15.39
C THR A 527 -21.95 -12.46 -15.12
N PHE A 528 -22.67 -11.34 -15.09
CA PHE A 528 -22.10 -10.03 -14.81
C PHE A 528 -23.05 -9.19 -13.95
N SER A 529 -22.50 -8.29 -13.16
CA SER A 529 -23.26 -7.27 -12.42
C SER A 529 -23.02 -5.89 -13.05
N LEU A 530 -23.87 -4.90 -12.74
CA LEU A 530 -23.61 -3.52 -13.19
C LEU A 530 -22.39 -2.95 -12.47
N SER A 531 -22.16 -3.38 -11.22
CA SER A 531 -20.97 -3.06 -10.42
C SER A 531 -19.69 -3.46 -11.15
N ASN A 532 -19.66 -4.65 -11.76
CA ASN A 532 -18.50 -5.15 -12.50
C ASN A 532 -18.21 -4.29 -13.72
N ILE A 533 -19.26 -3.94 -14.50
CA ILE A 533 -19.14 -3.09 -15.69
C ILE A 533 -18.71 -1.68 -15.31
N LEU A 534 -19.29 -1.13 -14.24
CA LEU A 534 -18.96 0.20 -13.74
C LEU A 534 -17.52 0.25 -13.24
N SER A 535 -17.09 -0.74 -12.46
CA SER A 535 -15.71 -0.86 -11.97
C SER A 535 -14.72 -0.98 -13.13
N PHE A 536 -15.01 -1.83 -14.13
CA PHE A 536 -14.23 -1.93 -15.35
C PHE A 536 -14.11 -0.57 -16.05
N SER A 537 -15.24 0.10 -16.27
CA SER A 537 -15.30 1.39 -16.98
C SER A 537 -14.58 2.50 -16.22
N ILE A 538 -14.73 2.56 -14.89
CA ILE A 538 -14.06 3.53 -14.03
C ILE A 538 -12.55 3.29 -14.04
N ILE A 539 -12.09 2.04 -13.93
CA ILE A 539 -10.66 1.74 -13.91
C ILE A 539 -10.03 2.07 -15.27
N ILE A 540 -10.68 1.74 -16.38
CA ILE A 540 -10.20 2.13 -17.73
C ILE A 540 -10.21 3.64 -17.89
N TYR A 541 -11.26 4.32 -17.43
CA TYR A 541 -11.33 5.77 -17.46
C TYR A 541 -10.20 6.40 -16.62
N LEU A 542 -9.97 5.94 -15.40
CA LEU A 542 -8.89 6.43 -14.53
C LEU A 542 -7.51 6.11 -15.10
N SER A 543 -7.32 4.93 -15.69
CA SER A 543 -6.04 4.53 -16.29
C SER A 543 -5.72 5.34 -17.54
N SER A 544 -6.70 5.54 -18.42
CA SER A 544 -6.56 6.42 -19.59
C SER A 544 -6.36 7.88 -19.20
N LEU A 545 -7.06 8.34 -18.16
CA LEU A 545 -6.88 9.67 -17.58
C LEU A 545 -5.47 9.83 -17.01
N LEU A 546 -4.97 8.85 -16.25
CA LEU A 546 -3.62 8.87 -15.69
C LEU A 546 -2.56 8.83 -16.80
N GLN A 547 -2.70 7.95 -17.78
CA GLN A 547 -1.82 7.83 -18.93
C GLN A 547 -1.76 9.11 -19.76
N ARG A 548 -2.91 9.75 -20.04
CA ARG A 548 -2.95 11.01 -20.80
C ARG A 548 -2.24 12.13 -20.06
N ASN A 549 -2.38 12.16 -18.73
CA ASN A 549 -1.82 13.21 -17.89
C ASN A 549 -0.39 12.90 -17.38
N ILE A 550 0.17 11.71 -17.62
CA ILE A 550 1.52 11.36 -17.14
C ILE A 550 2.59 12.28 -17.73
N GLY A 551 2.41 12.73 -18.98
CA GLY A 551 3.30 13.69 -19.66
C GLY A 551 3.43 15.02 -18.92
N LEU A 552 2.45 15.38 -18.08
CA LEU A 552 2.50 16.56 -17.22
C LEU A 552 3.62 16.46 -16.19
N PHE A 553 3.89 15.26 -15.65
CA PHE A 553 4.90 15.04 -14.61
C PHE A 553 6.32 14.89 -15.16
N PHE A 554 6.46 14.59 -16.45
CA PHE A 554 7.77 14.39 -17.10
C PHE A 554 8.12 15.47 -18.13
N GLY A 555 7.25 16.47 -18.30
CA GLY A 555 7.61 17.69 -19.00
C GLY A 555 7.55 17.64 -20.51
N GLU A 556 6.59 16.91 -21.06
CA GLU A 556 6.30 16.94 -22.50
C GLU A 556 5.67 18.30 -22.84
N SER A 557 6.51 19.32 -23.03
CA SER A 557 6.07 20.56 -23.66
C SER A 557 5.81 20.24 -25.13
N GLN A 558 4.61 20.56 -25.63
CA GLN A 558 4.29 20.57 -27.07
C GLN A 558 5.06 21.68 -27.82
N LEU A 559 6.31 21.96 -27.43
CA LEU A 559 7.18 22.85 -28.17
C LEU A 559 7.60 22.14 -29.46
N PRO A 560 7.55 22.82 -30.62
CA PRO A 560 8.06 22.26 -31.86
C PRO A 560 9.50 21.81 -31.65
N PRO A 561 9.89 20.64 -32.18
CA PRO A 561 11.25 20.14 -32.02
C PRO A 561 12.20 21.19 -32.61
N THR A 562 12.92 21.89 -31.73
CA THR A 562 13.99 22.79 -32.14
C THR A 562 15.24 21.93 -32.24
N ASP A 563 15.67 21.74 -33.48
CA ASP A 563 16.97 21.25 -33.91
C ASP A 563 17.41 19.86 -33.39
N GLY A 564 17.05 18.82 -34.14
CA GLY A 564 17.83 17.57 -34.27
C GLY A 564 17.96 16.62 -33.07
N GLN A 565 17.64 17.03 -31.85
CA GLN A 565 17.69 16.15 -30.68
C GLN A 565 16.35 15.43 -30.50
N VAL A 566 16.28 14.18 -30.98
CA VAL A 566 15.19 13.27 -30.61
C VAL A 566 15.30 13.01 -29.11
N ASP A 567 14.43 13.66 -28.34
CA ASP A 567 14.40 13.64 -26.88
C ASP A 567 14.23 12.20 -26.36
N GLN A 568 15.26 11.61 -25.73
CA GLN A 568 15.19 10.30 -25.03
C GLN A 568 14.01 10.21 -24.04
N VAL A 569 13.53 11.36 -23.58
CA VAL A 569 12.37 11.52 -22.68
C VAL A 569 11.07 10.99 -23.32
N SER A 570 10.91 11.12 -24.65
CA SER A 570 9.71 10.67 -25.36
C SER A 570 9.53 9.15 -25.34
N SER A 571 10.64 8.39 -25.46
CA SER A 571 10.59 6.92 -25.44
C SER A 571 10.29 6.33 -24.06
N ILE A 572 10.83 6.92 -22.98
CA ILE A 572 10.53 6.48 -21.60
C ILE A 572 9.07 6.79 -21.26
N LEU A 573 8.57 7.95 -21.66
CA LEU A 573 7.17 8.32 -21.48
C LEU A 573 6.22 7.38 -22.21
N ALA A 574 6.55 6.99 -23.45
CA ALA A 574 5.78 6.00 -24.20
C ALA A 574 5.72 4.65 -23.47
N LEU A 575 6.83 4.20 -22.89
CA LEU A 575 6.87 2.96 -22.09
C LEU A 575 6.02 3.07 -20.83
N ILE A 576 6.11 4.17 -20.07
CA ILE A 576 5.28 4.38 -18.86
C ILE A 576 3.80 4.41 -19.24
N ARG A 577 3.43 5.08 -20.32
CA ARG A 577 2.06 5.11 -20.84
C ARG A 577 1.56 3.70 -21.16
N LEU A 578 2.37 2.89 -21.83
CA LEU A 578 2.05 1.51 -22.13
C LEU A 578 1.82 0.70 -20.87
N VAL A 579 2.71 0.81 -19.87
CA VAL A 579 2.57 0.13 -18.58
C VAL A 579 1.29 0.55 -17.85
N ILE A 580 0.94 1.84 -17.85
CA ILE A 580 -0.30 2.33 -17.22
C ILE A 580 -1.54 1.77 -17.93
N ILE A 581 -1.58 1.74 -19.27
CA ILE A 581 -2.71 1.16 -20.01
C ILE A 581 -2.81 -0.34 -19.71
N VAL A 582 -1.71 -1.08 -19.90
CA VAL A 582 -1.72 -2.55 -19.74
C VAL A 582 -2.09 -2.92 -18.31
N GLY A 583 -1.46 -2.27 -17.32
CA GLY A 583 -1.80 -2.45 -15.91
C GLY A 583 -3.25 -2.06 -15.60
N GLY A 584 -3.74 -0.96 -16.17
CA GLY A 584 -5.12 -0.51 -16.04
C GLY A 584 -6.14 -1.49 -16.61
N VAL A 585 -5.87 -2.06 -17.79
CA VAL A 585 -6.70 -3.09 -18.42
C VAL A 585 -6.72 -4.36 -17.57
N LEU A 586 -5.55 -4.82 -17.11
CA LEU A 586 -5.47 -5.99 -16.23
C LEU A 586 -6.25 -5.78 -14.94
N LEU A 587 -6.08 -4.63 -14.28
CA LEU A 587 -6.84 -4.27 -13.09
C LEU A 587 -8.34 -4.19 -13.36
N ALA A 588 -8.76 -3.64 -14.50
CA ALA A 588 -10.17 -3.56 -14.88
C ALA A 588 -10.78 -4.96 -15.06
N VAL A 589 -10.06 -5.87 -15.71
CA VAL A 589 -10.49 -7.28 -15.88
C VAL A 589 -10.61 -7.98 -14.52
N VAL A 590 -9.61 -7.86 -13.64
CA VAL A 590 -9.66 -8.42 -12.28
C VAL A 590 -10.87 -7.87 -11.51
N ALA A 591 -11.02 -6.54 -11.49
CA ALA A 591 -12.09 -5.88 -10.74
C ALA A 591 -13.49 -6.17 -11.30
N SER A 592 -13.60 -6.52 -12.58
CA SER A 592 -14.86 -6.93 -13.19
C SER A 592 -15.31 -8.35 -12.80
N GLY A 593 -14.49 -9.10 -12.05
CA GLY A 593 -14.81 -10.47 -11.64
C GLY A 593 -14.82 -11.49 -12.79
N ILE A 594 -14.27 -11.12 -13.97
CA ILE A 594 -14.08 -12.05 -15.07
C ILE A 594 -12.96 -13.03 -14.67
N SER A 595 -13.22 -14.32 -14.76
CA SER A 595 -12.23 -15.37 -14.48
C SER A 595 -11.03 -15.24 -15.43
N ILE A 596 -9.87 -14.84 -14.89
CA ILE A 596 -8.61 -14.74 -15.63
C ILE A 596 -8.08 -16.11 -16.06
N ASP A 597 -8.62 -17.20 -15.53
CA ASP A 597 -8.22 -18.58 -15.84
C ASP A 597 -8.15 -18.84 -17.36
N LYS A 598 -9.12 -18.32 -18.13
CA LYS A 598 -9.14 -18.45 -19.59
C LYS A 598 -8.06 -17.62 -20.30
N PHE A 599 -7.64 -16.51 -19.71
CA PHE A 599 -6.58 -15.66 -20.23
C PHE A 599 -5.19 -16.06 -19.74
N THR A 600 -5.09 -16.85 -18.67
CA THR A 600 -3.81 -17.26 -18.06
C THR A 600 -2.94 -18.04 -19.04
N VAL A 601 -3.54 -18.93 -19.84
CA VAL A 601 -2.80 -19.69 -20.86
C VAL A 601 -2.22 -18.76 -21.94
N VAL A 602 -3.03 -17.82 -22.43
CA VAL A 602 -2.61 -16.85 -23.46
C VAL A 602 -1.56 -15.88 -22.92
N LEU A 603 -1.76 -15.35 -21.71
CA LEU A 603 -0.81 -14.47 -21.03
C LEU A 603 0.48 -15.21 -20.69
N GLY A 604 0.41 -16.49 -20.32
CA GLY A 604 1.56 -17.36 -20.09
C GLY A 604 2.38 -17.54 -21.36
N ALA A 605 1.74 -17.94 -22.46
CA ALA A 605 2.39 -18.06 -23.77
C ALA A 605 2.99 -16.73 -24.25
N LEU A 606 2.28 -15.60 -24.10
CA LEU A 606 2.78 -14.28 -24.45
C LEU A 606 4.01 -13.89 -23.59
N SER A 607 3.97 -14.18 -22.29
CA SER A 607 5.08 -13.90 -21.37
C SER A 607 6.32 -14.71 -21.71
N VAL A 608 6.15 -16.00 -22.06
CA VAL A 608 7.26 -16.85 -22.55
C VAL A 608 7.81 -16.29 -23.87
N GLY A 609 6.95 -15.91 -24.82
CA GLY A 609 7.36 -15.32 -26.09
C GLY A 609 8.16 -14.02 -25.92
N ILE A 610 7.70 -13.11 -25.05
CA ILE A 610 8.41 -11.87 -24.72
C ILE A 610 9.73 -12.17 -24.01
N GLY A 611 9.75 -13.13 -23.08
CA GLY A 611 10.95 -13.55 -22.35
C GLY A 611 12.03 -14.11 -23.28
N LEU A 612 11.64 -14.96 -24.22
CA LEU A 612 12.54 -15.49 -25.26
C LEU A 612 13.06 -14.37 -26.17
N GLY A 613 12.20 -13.44 -26.60
CA GLY A 613 12.60 -12.30 -27.42
C GLY A 613 13.56 -11.32 -26.72
N MET A 614 13.43 -11.17 -25.39
CA MET A 614 14.27 -10.27 -24.58
C MET A 614 15.52 -10.95 -24.00
N GLN A 615 15.68 -12.27 -24.19
CA GLN A 615 16.75 -13.06 -23.58
C GLN A 615 18.14 -12.47 -23.82
N THR A 616 18.45 -12.06 -25.06
CA THR A 616 19.75 -11.48 -25.42
C THR A 616 20.01 -10.13 -24.74
N ILE A 617 18.97 -9.30 -24.56
CA ILE A 617 19.10 -8.01 -23.88
C ILE A 617 19.40 -8.22 -22.40
N VAL A 618 18.67 -9.14 -21.75
CA VAL A 618 18.87 -9.49 -20.34
C VAL A 618 20.25 -10.11 -20.12
N SER A 619 20.66 -11.04 -20.99
CA SER A 619 21.98 -11.67 -20.94
C SER A 619 23.11 -10.62 -20.99
N ASN A 620 23.02 -9.67 -21.93
CA ASN A 620 23.99 -8.57 -22.03
C ASN A 620 23.98 -7.64 -20.82
N PHE A 621 22.80 -7.35 -20.27
CA PHE A 621 22.66 -6.54 -19.05
C PHE A 621 23.32 -7.20 -17.85
N VAL A 622 22.99 -8.47 -17.59
CA VAL A 622 23.57 -9.25 -16.49
C VAL A 622 25.07 -9.41 -16.66
N SER A 623 25.53 -9.68 -17.89
CA SER A 623 26.96 -9.75 -18.19
C SER A 623 27.68 -8.43 -17.92
N GLY A 624 27.05 -7.29 -18.21
CA GLY A 624 27.58 -5.97 -17.86
C GLY A 624 27.75 -5.78 -16.36
N ILE A 625 26.76 -6.18 -15.56
CA ILE A 625 26.86 -6.13 -14.09
C ILE A 625 28.02 -7.01 -13.60
N ILE A 626 28.12 -8.25 -14.11
CA ILE A 626 29.18 -9.19 -13.73
C ILE A 626 30.56 -8.58 -14.06
N LEU A 627 30.77 -8.06 -15.27
CA LEU A 627 32.03 -7.42 -15.67
C LEU A 627 32.42 -6.25 -14.75
N ILE A 628 31.46 -5.43 -14.32
CA ILE A 628 31.70 -4.29 -13.42
C ILE A 628 32.12 -4.77 -12.01
N PHE A 629 31.54 -5.86 -11.53
CA PHE A 629 31.80 -6.39 -10.18
C PHE A 629 33.07 -7.25 -10.12
N GLU A 630 33.20 -8.24 -11.01
CA GLU A 630 34.33 -9.17 -11.02
C GLU A 630 35.60 -8.55 -11.60
N LYS A 631 35.45 -7.57 -12.50
CA LYS A 631 36.55 -6.83 -13.15
C LYS A 631 37.66 -7.75 -13.70
N PRO A 632 37.35 -8.70 -14.60
CA PRO A 632 38.38 -9.54 -15.23
C PRO A 632 39.40 -8.73 -16.05
N PHE A 633 39.01 -7.53 -16.46
CA PHE A 633 39.85 -6.49 -17.06
C PHE A 633 39.34 -5.11 -16.63
N ARG A 634 40.15 -4.08 -16.83
CA ARG A 634 39.85 -2.69 -16.46
C ARG A 634 39.71 -1.81 -17.68
N ILE A 635 39.03 -0.68 -17.52
CA ILE A 635 39.03 0.39 -18.52
C ILE A 635 40.49 0.83 -18.72
N GLY A 636 40.93 0.83 -19.97
CA GLY A 636 42.32 1.09 -20.34
C GLY A 636 43.18 -0.16 -20.58
N ASP A 637 42.72 -1.36 -20.24
CA ASP A 637 43.43 -2.61 -20.55
C ASP A 637 43.42 -2.88 -22.06
N TYR A 638 44.53 -3.46 -22.55
CA TYR A 638 44.64 -3.96 -23.91
C TYR A 638 44.22 -5.43 -23.96
N ILE A 639 43.14 -5.72 -24.67
CA ILE A 639 42.53 -7.04 -24.72
C ILE A 639 42.44 -7.56 -26.16
N GLU A 640 42.29 -8.87 -26.27
CA GLU A 640 42.01 -9.57 -27.52
C GLU A 640 40.79 -10.46 -27.36
N LEU A 641 39.83 -10.30 -28.28
CA LEU A 641 38.59 -11.05 -28.35
C LEU A 641 38.29 -11.37 -29.82
N ALA A 642 38.14 -12.66 -30.15
CA ALA A 642 37.84 -13.13 -31.51
C ALA A 642 38.72 -12.45 -32.60
N ASP A 643 40.04 -12.48 -32.40
CA ASP A 643 41.08 -11.91 -33.27
C ASP A 643 41.05 -10.38 -33.44
N ARG A 644 40.21 -9.67 -32.67
CA ARG A 644 40.21 -8.20 -32.60
C ARG A 644 40.98 -7.77 -31.36
N LYS A 645 42.09 -7.03 -31.57
CA LYS A 645 42.90 -6.43 -30.52
C LYS A 645 42.57 -4.96 -30.34
N GLY A 646 42.48 -4.51 -29.10
CA GLY A 646 42.20 -3.11 -28.81
C GLY A 646 42.18 -2.77 -27.33
N ARG A 647 42.02 -1.48 -27.05
CA ARG A 647 42.00 -0.93 -25.70
C ARG A 647 40.56 -0.66 -25.25
N ILE A 648 40.19 -1.11 -24.06
CA ILE A 648 38.85 -0.83 -23.51
C ILE A 648 38.71 0.66 -23.17
N LEU A 649 37.69 1.30 -23.71
CA LEU A 649 37.34 2.70 -23.44
C LEU A 649 36.35 2.83 -22.28
N ASP A 650 35.34 1.97 -22.25
CA ASP A 650 34.21 2.05 -21.31
C ASP A 650 33.45 0.73 -21.26
N ILE A 651 32.86 0.42 -20.10
CA ILE A 651 32.01 -0.73 -19.86
C ILE A 651 30.60 -0.22 -19.60
N GLY A 652 29.78 -0.20 -20.65
CA GLY A 652 28.38 0.18 -20.56
C GLY A 652 27.51 -0.94 -19.97
N ILE A 653 26.23 -0.63 -19.74
CA ILE A 653 25.27 -1.57 -19.15
C ILE A 653 25.02 -2.80 -20.06
N ARG A 654 24.96 -2.63 -21.38
CA ARG A 654 24.67 -3.70 -22.35
C ARG A 654 25.84 -4.06 -23.29
N SER A 655 26.78 -3.15 -23.42
CA SER A 655 27.89 -3.27 -24.36
C SER A 655 29.08 -2.47 -23.86
N SER A 656 30.28 -2.97 -24.14
CA SER A 656 31.54 -2.27 -23.87
C SER A 656 32.10 -1.71 -25.17
N ARG A 657 32.96 -0.69 -25.06
CA ARG A 657 33.54 0.01 -26.21
C ARG A 657 35.04 -0.19 -26.21
N MET A 658 35.59 -0.59 -27.36
CA MET A 658 37.01 -0.91 -27.54
C MET A 658 37.58 -0.13 -28.71
N LEU A 659 38.71 0.53 -28.51
CA LEU A 659 39.46 1.22 -29.57
C LEU A 659 40.46 0.26 -30.20
N THR A 660 40.34 0.01 -31.49
CA THR A 660 41.27 -0.86 -32.23
C THR A 660 42.56 -0.12 -32.57
N GLY A 661 43.62 -0.86 -32.94
CA GLY A 661 44.87 -0.27 -33.43
C GLY A 661 44.74 0.56 -34.71
N GLN A 662 43.62 0.42 -35.45
CA GLN A 662 43.31 1.23 -36.64
C GLN A 662 42.56 2.52 -36.30
N GLY A 663 42.28 2.78 -35.01
CA GLY A 663 41.57 3.98 -34.55
C GLY A 663 40.04 3.89 -34.61
N SER A 664 39.47 2.73 -34.95
CA SER A 664 38.01 2.52 -34.94
C SER A 664 37.48 2.08 -33.56
N GLU A 665 36.31 2.60 -33.18
CA GLU A 665 35.59 2.19 -31.97
C GLU A 665 34.67 0.99 -32.28
N VAL A 666 34.87 -0.11 -31.59
CA VAL A 666 34.08 -1.34 -31.70
C VAL A 666 33.18 -1.46 -30.49
N ILE A 667 31.88 -1.62 -30.73
CA ILE A 667 30.87 -1.85 -29.69
C ILE A 667 30.68 -3.36 -29.55
N ILE A 668 31.04 -3.92 -28.40
CA ILE A 668 31.00 -5.34 -28.13
C ILE A 668 29.87 -5.63 -27.13
N PRO A 669 28.92 -6.52 -27.44
CA PRO A 669 27.93 -6.98 -26.46
C PRO A 669 28.62 -7.54 -25.21
N ASN A 670 28.14 -7.18 -24.02
CA ASN A 670 28.79 -7.64 -22.78
C ASN A 670 28.71 -9.17 -22.61
N GLY A 671 27.66 -9.79 -23.15
CA GLY A 671 27.52 -11.25 -23.17
C GLY A 671 28.66 -11.93 -23.95
N ASP A 672 29.15 -11.30 -25.01
CA ASP A 672 30.25 -11.84 -25.82
C ASP A 672 31.60 -11.75 -25.07
N LEU A 673 31.79 -10.70 -24.26
CA LEU A 673 32.98 -10.53 -23.42
C LEU A 673 33.06 -11.53 -22.27
N LEU A 674 31.90 -11.97 -21.79
CA LEU A 674 31.80 -12.94 -20.69
C LEU A 674 31.80 -14.40 -21.20
N SER A 675 31.19 -14.66 -22.36
CA SER A 675 31.01 -16.02 -22.87
C SER A 675 32.19 -16.53 -23.71
N ASN A 676 32.95 -15.64 -24.35
CA ASN A 676 34.07 -16.03 -25.21
C ASN A 676 35.43 -15.95 -24.49
N ARG A 677 36.43 -16.66 -25.04
CA ARG A 677 37.81 -16.58 -24.56
C ARG A 677 38.38 -15.19 -24.82
N LEU A 678 38.80 -14.52 -23.75
CA LEU A 678 39.45 -13.21 -23.78
C LEU A 678 40.89 -13.32 -23.30
N VAL A 679 41.82 -12.67 -23.99
CA VAL A 679 43.21 -12.52 -23.55
C VAL A 679 43.43 -11.09 -23.09
N ASN A 680 43.79 -10.90 -21.82
CA ASN A 680 44.16 -9.59 -21.29
C ASN A 680 45.69 -9.46 -21.30
N TRP A 681 46.21 -8.70 -22.24
CA TRP A 681 47.65 -8.46 -22.43
C TRP A 681 48.23 -7.49 -21.39
N SER A 682 47.39 -6.83 -20.58
CA SER A 682 47.80 -5.82 -19.58
C SER A 682 47.64 -6.29 -18.12
N SER A 683 47.18 -7.52 -17.87
CA SER A 683 46.76 -8.00 -16.54
C SER A 683 47.88 -8.10 -15.50
N ARG A 684 49.13 -8.38 -15.89
CA ARG A 684 50.27 -8.62 -14.97
C ARG A 684 51.46 -7.67 -15.19
N GLY A 685 51.18 -6.46 -15.63
CA GLY A 685 52.18 -5.46 -16.01
C GLY A 685 52.27 -5.29 -17.52
N THR A 686 53.00 -4.27 -17.95
CA THR A 686 53.07 -3.85 -19.36
C THR A 686 54.05 -4.70 -20.20
N TYR A 687 54.53 -5.80 -19.62
CA TYR A 687 55.67 -6.54 -20.12
C TYR A 687 55.24 -7.65 -21.05
N LEU A 688 55.58 -7.50 -22.32
CA LEU A 688 55.24 -8.48 -23.35
C LEU A 688 56.49 -9.24 -23.78
N LYS A 689 56.32 -10.53 -24.05
CA LYS A 689 57.31 -11.33 -24.75
C LYS A 689 57.08 -11.16 -26.25
N THR A 690 57.99 -10.46 -26.94
CA THR A 690 58.02 -10.43 -28.40
C THR A 690 59.03 -11.46 -28.90
N GLU A 691 58.72 -12.11 -30.02
CA GLU A 691 59.59 -13.08 -30.65
C GLU A 691 59.74 -12.82 -32.15
N PHE A 692 60.94 -13.06 -32.64
CA PHE A 692 61.22 -13.06 -34.06
C PHE A 692 62.36 -14.03 -34.36
N THR A 693 62.44 -14.39 -35.64
CA THR A 693 63.35 -15.42 -36.11
C THR A 693 64.31 -14.81 -37.11
N LEU A 694 65.59 -15.14 -36.98
CA LEU A 694 66.67 -14.71 -37.87
C LEU A 694 67.30 -15.94 -38.52
N LYS A 695 67.61 -15.86 -39.81
CA LYS A 695 68.35 -16.89 -40.53
C LYS A 695 69.71 -16.34 -40.96
N VAL A 696 70.75 -17.10 -40.67
CA VAL A 696 72.15 -16.72 -40.89
C VAL A 696 72.92 -17.89 -41.50
N GLY A 697 73.99 -17.63 -42.24
CA GLY A 697 74.82 -18.67 -42.84
C GLY A 697 75.43 -19.64 -41.81
N ILE A 698 75.51 -20.92 -42.15
CA ILE A 698 75.97 -21.99 -41.25
C ILE A 698 77.41 -21.84 -40.75
N ASP A 699 78.25 -21.13 -41.52
CA ASP A 699 79.65 -20.87 -41.19
C ASP A 699 79.83 -19.77 -40.12
N THR A 700 78.74 -19.19 -39.62
CA THR A 700 78.77 -18.10 -38.64
C THR A 700 78.82 -18.62 -37.20
N SER A 701 79.75 -18.09 -36.39
CA SER A 701 79.80 -18.40 -34.96
C SER A 701 78.53 -17.92 -34.23
N VAL A 702 77.81 -18.87 -33.60
CA VAL A 702 76.60 -18.61 -32.80
C VAL A 702 76.89 -17.71 -31.60
N ASP A 703 78.08 -17.83 -31.00
CA ASP A 703 78.47 -17.00 -29.86
C ASP A 703 78.71 -15.55 -30.27
N SER A 704 79.29 -15.32 -31.45
CA SER A 704 79.46 -13.97 -32.01
C SER A 704 78.11 -13.33 -32.34
N LEU A 705 77.16 -14.09 -32.89
CA LEU A 705 75.79 -13.64 -33.16
C LEU A 705 75.05 -13.28 -31.87
N ARG A 706 75.16 -14.13 -30.85
CA ARG A 706 74.55 -13.90 -29.53
C ARG A 706 75.07 -12.59 -28.92
N ALA A 707 76.38 -12.35 -28.98
CA ALA A 707 77.00 -11.12 -28.47
C ALA A 707 76.47 -9.87 -29.18
N ILE A 708 76.44 -9.85 -30.52
CA ILE A 708 75.96 -8.70 -31.32
C ILE A 708 74.48 -8.42 -31.04
N ILE A 709 73.64 -9.45 -31.03
CA ILE A 709 72.19 -9.28 -30.79
C ILE A 709 71.93 -8.79 -29.36
N GLN A 710 72.67 -9.29 -28.37
CA GLN A 710 72.55 -8.82 -26.99
C GLN A 710 73.02 -7.37 -26.84
N GLU A 711 74.12 -6.99 -27.48
CA GLU A 711 74.64 -5.63 -27.47
C GLU A 711 73.62 -4.65 -28.06
N GLU A 712 73.15 -4.89 -29.29
CA GLU A 712 72.20 -3.99 -29.96
C GLU A 712 70.84 -3.94 -29.24
N ALA A 713 70.35 -5.06 -28.71
CA ALA A 713 69.12 -5.07 -27.94
C ALA A 713 69.25 -4.37 -26.58
N SER A 714 70.44 -4.36 -25.96
CA SER A 714 70.69 -3.64 -24.71
C SER A 714 70.73 -2.12 -24.89
N GLN A 715 71.05 -1.64 -26.10
CA GLN A 715 71.04 -0.23 -26.44
C GLN A 715 69.61 0.33 -26.68
N LEU A 716 68.62 -0.55 -26.87
CA LEU A 716 67.22 -0.16 -26.99
C LEU A 716 66.62 -0.03 -25.58
N GLY A 717 66.41 1.21 -25.11
CA GLY A 717 65.92 1.52 -23.74
C GLY A 717 64.53 0.97 -23.37
N GLU A 718 63.84 0.36 -24.34
CA GLU A 718 62.56 -0.32 -24.25
C GLU A 718 62.68 -1.82 -23.89
N SER A 719 63.88 -2.42 -24.03
CA SER A 719 64.20 -3.78 -23.59
C SER A 719 64.40 -3.85 -22.07
N MET A 720 63.80 -4.84 -21.41
CA MET A 720 63.88 -4.98 -19.95
C MET A 720 64.83 -6.06 -19.44
N GLN A 721 65.07 -7.08 -20.25
CA GLN A 721 65.90 -8.22 -19.90
C GLN A 721 66.85 -8.50 -21.05
N THR A 722 67.96 -9.16 -20.74
CA THR A 722 68.85 -9.69 -21.78
C THR A 722 68.04 -10.58 -22.73
N PRO A 723 68.10 -10.37 -24.06
CA PRO A 723 67.42 -11.21 -25.02
C PRO A 723 67.79 -12.68 -24.81
N ASP A 724 66.79 -13.55 -24.85
CA ASP A 724 67.02 -14.98 -24.90
C ASP A 724 67.15 -15.39 -26.38
N ILE A 725 68.29 -15.98 -26.73
CA ILE A 725 68.67 -16.30 -28.10
C ILE A 725 68.92 -17.80 -28.17
N MET A 726 67.97 -18.48 -28.81
CA MET A 726 67.93 -19.93 -28.92
C MET A 726 68.15 -20.33 -30.38
N VAL A 727 68.93 -21.39 -30.60
CA VAL A 727 68.97 -22.05 -31.92
C VAL A 727 67.65 -22.80 -32.09
N ASN A 728 66.83 -22.38 -33.05
CA ASN A 728 65.52 -22.94 -33.33
C ASN A 728 65.61 -24.15 -34.25
N SER A 729 66.40 -24.04 -35.32
CA SER A 729 66.65 -25.11 -36.28
C SER A 729 68.00 -24.93 -36.99
N ILE A 730 68.56 -26.03 -37.49
CA ILE A 730 69.78 -26.05 -38.33
C ILE A 730 69.39 -26.68 -39.67
N GLY A 731 69.53 -25.92 -40.76
CA GLY A 731 69.30 -26.36 -42.13
C GLY A 731 70.61 -26.63 -42.89
N GLY A 732 70.52 -26.90 -44.20
CA GLY A 732 71.69 -27.23 -45.02
C GLY A 732 72.76 -26.13 -45.05
N ASP A 733 72.34 -24.88 -45.33
CA ASP A 733 73.25 -23.73 -45.45
C ASP A 733 72.97 -22.62 -44.41
N ALA A 734 72.04 -22.85 -43.47
CA ALA A 734 71.52 -21.81 -42.57
C ALA A 734 71.30 -22.30 -41.15
N ILE A 735 71.57 -21.44 -40.17
CA ILE A 735 71.14 -21.58 -38.79
C ILE A 735 69.99 -20.61 -38.54
N GLU A 736 68.90 -21.10 -37.95
CA GLU A 736 67.75 -20.30 -37.57
C GLU A 736 67.79 -19.99 -36.07
N LEU A 737 67.87 -18.70 -35.73
CA LEU A 737 67.88 -18.21 -34.36
C LEU A 737 66.51 -17.66 -33.99
N LYS A 738 65.96 -18.11 -32.88
CA LYS A 738 64.79 -17.50 -32.23
C LYS A 738 65.27 -16.49 -31.20
N VAL A 739 64.95 -15.23 -31.43
CA VAL A 739 65.26 -14.12 -30.53
C VAL A 739 63.99 -13.74 -29.77
N VAL A 740 64.09 -13.76 -28.45
CA VAL A 740 62.99 -13.45 -27.53
C VAL A 740 63.38 -12.23 -26.70
N ILE A 741 62.53 -11.21 -26.71
CA ILE A 741 62.77 -9.96 -25.97
C ILE A 741 61.56 -9.60 -25.13
N TRP A 742 61.82 -9.20 -23.89
CA TRP A 742 60.80 -8.62 -23.01
C TRP A 742 60.76 -7.11 -23.19
N ILE A 743 59.63 -6.59 -23.66
CA ILE A 743 59.42 -5.16 -23.95
C ILE A 743 58.52 -4.51 -22.91
N LYS A 744 58.66 -3.19 -22.72
CA LYS A 744 57.88 -2.41 -21.73
C LYS A 744 56.46 -2.06 -22.14
N SER A 745 56.11 -2.09 -23.42
CA SER A 745 54.74 -1.79 -23.85
C SER A 745 54.38 -2.54 -25.13
N ILE A 746 53.15 -3.05 -25.21
CA ILE A 746 52.64 -3.64 -26.46
C ILE A 746 52.54 -2.62 -27.60
N SER A 747 52.39 -1.33 -27.28
CA SER A 747 52.32 -0.27 -28.29
C SER A 747 53.66 -0.01 -28.97
N SER A 748 54.79 -0.32 -28.31
CA SER A 748 56.14 -0.11 -28.84
C SER A 748 56.70 -1.35 -29.55
N GLU A 749 55.99 -2.49 -29.52
CA GLU A 749 56.46 -3.76 -30.10
C GLU A 749 56.90 -3.62 -31.56
N ALA A 750 56.03 -3.06 -32.41
CA ALA A 750 56.31 -2.91 -33.84
C ALA A 750 57.50 -1.98 -34.10
N SER A 751 57.58 -0.87 -33.36
CA SER A 751 58.66 0.11 -33.49
C SER A 751 60.00 -0.48 -33.06
N LEU A 752 60.04 -1.15 -31.90
CA LEU A 752 61.24 -1.79 -31.36
C LEU A 752 61.74 -2.90 -32.28
N LYS A 753 60.83 -3.74 -32.77
CA LYS A 753 61.17 -4.82 -33.70
C LYS A 753 61.76 -4.26 -34.99
N SER A 754 61.19 -3.19 -35.54
CA SER A 754 61.70 -2.53 -36.73
C SER A 754 63.09 -1.94 -36.49
N GLU A 755 63.28 -1.20 -35.39
CA GLU A 755 64.56 -0.56 -35.06
C GLU A 755 65.67 -1.59 -34.80
N LEU A 756 65.36 -2.65 -34.05
CA LEU A 756 66.32 -3.72 -33.77
C LEU A 756 66.72 -4.44 -35.06
N LEU A 757 65.76 -4.80 -35.91
CA LEU A 757 66.07 -5.46 -37.18
C LEU A 757 66.94 -4.58 -38.09
N GLN A 758 66.68 -3.26 -38.13
CA GLN A 758 67.52 -2.33 -38.89
C GLN A 758 68.96 -2.28 -38.36
N ARG A 759 69.14 -2.16 -37.04
CA ARG A 759 70.46 -2.17 -36.40
C ARG A 759 71.21 -3.48 -36.64
N LEU A 760 70.53 -4.61 -36.54
CA LEU A 760 71.10 -5.93 -36.78
C LEU A 760 71.54 -6.10 -38.24
N VAL A 761 70.76 -5.62 -39.21
CA VAL A 761 71.15 -5.64 -40.63
C VAL A 761 72.45 -4.86 -40.85
N THR A 762 72.55 -3.64 -40.29
CA THR A 762 73.78 -2.83 -40.40
C THR A 762 74.97 -3.53 -39.75
N ARG A 763 74.82 -3.99 -38.51
CA ARG A 763 75.91 -4.64 -37.76
C ARG A 763 76.36 -5.97 -38.34
N PHE A 764 75.44 -6.77 -38.87
CA PHE A 764 75.79 -8.03 -39.51
C PHE A 764 76.54 -7.80 -40.82
N ASN A 765 76.16 -6.79 -41.61
CA ASN A 765 76.93 -6.41 -42.80
C ASN A 765 78.35 -5.95 -42.45
N ASP A 766 78.51 -5.10 -41.43
CA ASP A 766 79.82 -4.60 -40.99
C ASP A 766 80.73 -5.73 -40.45
N ALA A 767 80.13 -6.77 -39.85
CA ALA A 767 80.83 -7.95 -39.33
C ALA A 767 81.06 -9.05 -40.38
N GLY A 768 80.65 -8.86 -41.64
CA GLY A 768 80.75 -9.87 -42.70
C GLY A 768 79.80 -11.07 -42.52
N ILE A 769 78.77 -10.93 -41.68
CA ILE A 769 77.76 -11.96 -41.39
C ILE A 769 76.64 -11.87 -42.43
N LYS A 770 76.42 -12.95 -43.18
CA LYS A 770 75.38 -13.02 -44.21
C LYS A 770 74.02 -13.44 -43.61
N LEU A 771 73.04 -12.53 -43.67
CA LEU A 771 71.62 -12.84 -43.46
C LEU A 771 71.05 -13.58 -44.68
N LEU A 772 70.18 -14.57 -44.43
CA LEU A 772 69.57 -15.43 -45.45
C LEU A 772 68.07 -15.23 -45.60
#